data_AF-A0A4P1RF97-F1
#
_entry.id   AF-A0A4P1RF97-F1
#
_cell.length_a   1.000
_cell.length_b   1.000
_cell.length_c   1.000
_cell.angle_alpha   90.00
_cell.angle_beta   90.00
_cell.angle_gamma   90.00
#
_symmetry.space_group_name_H-M   'P 1'
#
loop_
_entity.id
_entity.type
_entity.pdbx_description
1 polymer ?
#
loop_
_entity_poly.entity_id
_entity_poly.type
_entity_poly.pdbx_seq_one_letter_code
_entity_poly.pdbx_strand_id
1 'polypeptide(L)'
;MTKIMKLIQNEEQSKEVRNLTHSREETELVGLIEDLYNHYQSLYAMYDGLYGELGKLVSRRRSRRLSMSFSDSDSEYFSPEEVEGNNLRSETYEVLNSEASNEAKKFEEKLTSNMKEIENLSQQKRNLELQVENQAQEVKQLSEKNEELELLLKEKYSAVSILRAKLKNNENQANSNIEELMAQINKLELDAKYLQTQKDEMEEKCKCDENESLAQRKDLMNQLNVMQQNLDSICKQNKELEALMEKKREETSQYSIQIENLKENLAEMSSVEQIRLEEKETFLARIKDLELELETRTNEKNEGEEQLRDITYEIKQLEDENKALQDRNNELKGAMIQSSDDISAFLKEHDGDKNGASMQIMDLKQEVNVLRLELDWLHEQKNKLEQQNERSVKEHAESLAKMENLNLKLSSQIADQAATIERISAEHKQEKILSNKFKLNRQSIERKIEELAQEFRRKMEDNIRLLHQRIHVAEQLNNENKNSCKMTKQRYEQENKLLGEKVTSYEEELRMLKMSATHSPVSPQNRFLDLEALHGLELFVQKGFDFATDKVDEHKDYVMSSVSKMMSEVMFMKDWIKRRNDEMKKLMENANGLNMLLNSKEEQELLLREKVWELEAKVSKEGGDKLNLAKAVSQLEKKVVKLEKNLKEKDEELISLGEKKREAIRQLCFMVDFHRDRCSYLRNLVIEPRKANNRT
;
A
#
# COMPACT_ATOMS: atom_id res chain seq x y z
N MET A 1 -16.51 64.70 -45.66
CA MET A 1 -15.07 64.63 -46.01
C MET A 1 -14.17 64.66 -44.78
N THR A 2 -13.51 65.78 -44.41
CA THR A 2 -12.31 65.78 -43.54
C THR A 2 -12.49 65.20 -42.14
N LYS A 3 -13.70 65.21 -41.57
CA LYS A 3 -14.01 64.57 -40.27
C LYS A 3 -14.18 63.05 -40.39
N ILE A 4 -14.71 62.56 -41.51
CA ILE A 4 -14.96 61.13 -41.80
C ILE A 4 -13.63 60.40 -42.04
N MET A 5 -12.73 60.97 -42.85
CA MET A 5 -11.39 60.40 -43.08
C MET A 5 -10.60 60.22 -41.77
N LYS A 6 -10.77 61.11 -40.78
CA LYS A 6 -10.08 61.00 -39.48
C LYS A 6 -10.63 59.89 -38.58
N LEU A 7 -11.93 59.57 -38.68
CA LEU A 7 -12.49 58.43 -37.95
C LEU A 7 -11.95 57.11 -38.54
N ILE A 8 -11.99 56.97 -39.87
CA ILE A 8 -11.46 55.80 -40.58
C ILE A 8 -9.96 55.60 -40.34
N GLN A 9 -9.15 56.68 -40.29
CA GLN A 9 -7.71 56.57 -40.00
C GLN A 9 -7.37 56.20 -38.54
N ASN A 10 -8.27 56.42 -37.58
CA ASN A 10 -8.06 56.00 -36.19
C ASN A 10 -8.35 54.50 -35.98
N GLU A 11 -9.19 53.92 -36.85
CA GLU A 11 -9.60 52.51 -36.81
C GLU A 11 -8.43 51.55 -37.09
N GLU A 12 -7.48 51.95 -37.96
CA GLU A 12 -6.33 51.13 -38.33
C GLU A 12 -5.23 51.03 -37.25
N GLN A 13 -5.23 51.89 -36.21
CA GLN A 13 -4.11 52.00 -35.25
C GLN A 13 -4.39 51.47 -33.83
N SER A 14 -5.59 50.97 -33.52
CA SER A 14 -6.04 50.70 -32.15
C SER A 14 -6.25 49.21 -31.81
N LYS A 15 -5.27 48.35 -32.15
CA LYS A 15 -5.29 46.90 -31.82
C LYS A 15 -4.83 46.55 -30.39
N GLU A 16 -5.24 47.31 -29.38
CA GLU A 16 -5.27 46.82 -27.98
C GLU A 16 -6.20 47.66 -27.08
N VAL A 17 -6.73 47.02 -26.03
CA VAL A 17 -7.85 47.47 -25.14
C VAL A 17 -9.25 47.36 -25.77
N ARG A 18 -10.15 46.64 -25.08
CA ARG A 18 -11.52 46.33 -25.55
C ARG A 18 -12.59 47.19 -24.86
N ASN A 19 -13.59 47.56 -25.67
CA ASN A 19 -15.00 47.72 -25.31
C ASN A 19 -15.35 48.73 -24.21
N LEU A 20 -15.53 50.01 -24.59
CA LEU A 20 -16.62 50.87 -24.09
C LEU A 20 -16.80 52.18 -24.89
N THR A 21 -15.76 52.66 -25.58
CA THR A 21 -15.81 53.88 -26.42
C THR A 21 -16.32 53.65 -27.84
N HIS A 22 -15.99 52.49 -28.43
CA HIS A 22 -16.10 52.23 -29.88
C HIS A 22 -17.51 52.47 -30.44
N SER A 23 -18.57 52.01 -29.75
CA SER A 23 -19.95 52.15 -30.21
C SER A 23 -20.45 53.60 -30.33
N ARG A 24 -19.80 54.54 -29.64
CA ARG A 24 -20.06 55.97 -29.81
C ARG A 24 -19.45 56.51 -31.09
N GLU A 25 -18.23 56.09 -31.42
CA GLU A 25 -17.53 56.54 -32.63
C GLU A 25 -18.15 55.90 -33.88
N GLU A 26 -18.60 54.64 -33.79
CA GLU A 26 -19.43 53.98 -34.81
C GLU A 26 -20.77 54.71 -35.03
N THR A 27 -21.49 55.10 -33.97
CA THR A 27 -22.78 55.82 -34.13
C THR A 27 -22.60 57.26 -34.62
N GLU A 28 -21.54 57.97 -34.21
CA GLU A 28 -21.19 59.27 -34.80
C GLU A 28 -20.73 59.15 -36.27
N LEU A 29 -20.16 58.01 -36.69
CA LEU A 29 -19.82 57.72 -38.10
C LEU A 29 -21.06 57.38 -38.95
N VAL A 30 -21.97 56.54 -38.45
CA VAL A 30 -23.21 56.17 -39.14
C VAL A 30 -24.08 57.40 -39.41
N GLY A 31 -24.28 58.27 -38.41
CA GLY A 31 -25.03 59.53 -38.61
C GLY A 31 -24.40 60.44 -39.67
N LEU A 32 -23.06 60.51 -39.74
CA LEU A 32 -22.35 61.27 -40.79
C LEU A 32 -22.44 60.64 -42.19
N ILE A 33 -22.75 59.34 -42.29
CA ILE A 33 -23.03 58.65 -43.56
C ILE A 33 -24.48 58.89 -43.97
N GLU A 34 -25.44 58.82 -43.04
CA GLU A 34 -26.84 59.15 -43.29
C GLU A 34 -27.03 60.61 -43.72
N ASP A 35 -26.37 61.58 -43.06
CA ASP A 35 -26.35 62.99 -43.47
C ASP A 35 -25.82 63.18 -44.89
N LEU A 36 -24.80 62.41 -45.30
CA LEU A 36 -24.20 62.48 -46.62
C LEU A 36 -25.09 61.82 -47.69
N TYR A 37 -25.79 60.73 -47.35
CA TYR A 37 -26.83 60.12 -48.18
C TYR A 37 -28.03 61.06 -48.36
N ASN A 38 -28.47 61.73 -47.29
CA ASN A 38 -29.53 62.74 -47.33
C ASN A 38 -29.15 63.95 -48.21
N HIS A 39 -27.89 64.41 -48.15
CA HIS A 39 -27.38 65.43 -49.08
C HIS A 39 -27.34 64.93 -50.54
N TYR A 40 -26.98 63.68 -50.78
CA TYR A 40 -27.01 63.09 -52.12
C TYR A 40 -28.44 63.01 -52.68
N GLN A 41 -29.42 62.56 -51.88
CA GLN A 41 -30.84 62.55 -52.25
C GLN A 41 -31.39 63.97 -52.49
N SER A 42 -31.01 64.94 -51.66
CA SER A 42 -31.38 66.35 -51.87
C SER A 42 -30.79 66.94 -53.16
N LEU A 43 -29.55 66.58 -53.50
CA LEU A 43 -28.90 66.96 -54.75
C LEU A 43 -29.60 66.35 -55.97
N TYR A 44 -30.04 65.09 -55.88
CA TYR A 44 -30.80 64.41 -56.93
C TYR A 44 -32.17 65.08 -57.16
N ALA A 45 -32.88 65.42 -56.08
CA ALA A 45 -34.16 66.14 -56.16
C ALA A 45 -34.04 67.54 -56.79
N MET A 46 -32.90 68.24 -56.61
CA MET A 46 -32.61 69.48 -57.33
C MET A 46 -32.35 69.25 -58.83
N TYR A 47 -31.80 68.10 -59.21
CA TYR A 47 -31.54 67.73 -60.61
C TYR A 47 -32.84 67.45 -61.38
N ASP A 48 -33.78 66.71 -60.76
CA ASP A 48 -35.13 66.49 -61.31
C ASP A 48 -35.91 67.79 -61.46
N GLY A 49 -35.74 68.73 -60.51
CA GLY A 49 -36.29 70.08 -60.60
C GLY A 49 -35.85 70.84 -61.86
N LEU A 50 -34.54 70.80 -62.17
CA LEU A 50 -33.97 71.45 -63.36
C LEU A 50 -34.48 70.82 -64.67
N TYR A 51 -34.66 69.49 -64.72
CA TYR A 51 -35.24 68.82 -65.88
C TYR A 51 -36.73 69.16 -66.08
N GLY A 52 -37.46 69.37 -64.97
CA GLY A 52 -38.88 69.75 -64.97
C GLY A 52 -39.21 71.19 -65.40
N GLU A 53 -38.23 72.10 -65.39
CA GLU A 53 -38.42 73.48 -65.86
C GLU A 53 -38.11 73.66 -67.36
N LEU A 54 -37.14 72.92 -67.91
CA LEU A 54 -36.75 73.03 -69.32
C LEU A 54 -37.90 72.65 -70.28
N GLY A 55 -38.80 71.77 -69.86
CA GLY A 55 -39.95 71.30 -70.66
C GLY A 55 -41.10 72.31 -70.85
N LYS A 56 -41.09 73.48 -70.19
CA LYS A 56 -42.25 74.39 -70.13
C LYS A 56 -42.21 75.60 -71.07
N LEU A 57 -41.14 75.80 -71.86
CA LEU A 57 -40.93 77.06 -72.59
C LEU A 57 -41.37 77.07 -74.08
N VAL A 58 -41.77 75.95 -74.69
CA VAL A 58 -42.09 75.88 -76.14
C VAL A 58 -43.50 75.31 -76.41
N SER A 59 -44.53 76.15 -76.28
CA SER A 59 -45.86 75.93 -76.89
C SER A 59 -46.70 77.22 -76.92
N ARG A 60 -46.46 78.11 -77.90
CA ARG A 60 -47.19 79.40 -77.97
C ARG A 60 -47.39 80.00 -79.38
N ARG A 61 -48.10 79.28 -80.27
CA ARG A 61 -48.98 79.85 -81.35
C ARG A 61 -49.75 78.68 -81.99
N ARG A 62 -51.07 78.53 -81.80
CA ARG A 62 -52.22 79.25 -82.38
C ARG A 62 -52.36 79.19 -83.92
N SER A 63 -53.32 78.35 -84.31
CA SER A 63 -54.50 78.75 -85.12
C SER A 63 -54.43 78.83 -86.66
N ARG A 64 -55.25 77.95 -87.28
CA ARG A 64 -56.51 78.25 -88.02
C ARG A 64 -56.53 78.05 -89.56
N ARG A 65 -57.60 77.34 -90.00
CA ARG A 65 -58.40 77.53 -91.23
C ARG A 65 -57.76 77.09 -92.57
N LEU A 66 -58.53 76.76 -93.64
CA LEU A 66 -59.92 76.23 -93.76
C LEU A 66 -60.10 75.56 -95.14
N SER A 67 -61.29 75.02 -95.37
CA SER A 67 -61.82 74.29 -96.52
C SER A 67 -61.84 74.99 -97.90
N MET A 68 -61.92 74.17 -98.96
CA MET A 68 -62.82 74.27 -100.14
C MET A 68 -62.72 75.45 -101.16
N SER A 69 -62.41 75.08 -102.42
CA SER A 69 -63.19 75.33 -103.67
C SER A 69 -63.30 76.72 -104.37
N PHE A 70 -63.41 76.62 -105.71
CA PHE A 70 -64.06 77.51 -106.71
C PHE A 70 -63.32 78.71 -107.37
N SER A 71 -63.79 78.99 -108.60
CA SER A 71 -63.72 80.22 -109.41
C SER A 71 -62.37 80.60 -110.07
N ASP A 72 -62.26 80.82 -111.40
CA ASP A 72 -62.90 81.81 -112.35
C ASP A 72 -62.00 83.05 -112.52
N SER A 73 -61.92 83.77 -113.65
CA SER A 73 -62.33 83.56 -115.07
C SER A 73 -61.54 84.57 -115.95
N ASP A 74 -61.84 84.61 -117.26
CA ASP A 74 -61.60 85.71 -118.21
C ASP A 74 -60.13 85.91 -118.68
N SER A 75 -59.82 86.55 -119.81
CA SER A 75 -60.64 87.38 -120.73
C SER A 75 -60.17 87.29 -122.20
N GLU A 76 -61.11 87.37 -123.17
CA GLU A 76 -61.19 88.34 -124.31
C GLU A 76 -59.96 88.58 -125.26
N TYR A 77 -60.06 89.13 -126.49
CA TYR A 77 -61.16 89.78 -127.24
C TYR A 77 -60.99 89.64 -128.80
N PHE A 78 -62.04 89.17 -129.50
CA PHE A 78 -62.59 89.62 -130.81
C PHE A 78 -61.79 89.72 -132.16
N SER A 79 -62.61 89.76 -133.22
CA SER A 79 -62.33 90.18 -134.61
C SER A 79 -62.04 91.69 -134.75
N PRO A 80 -61.80 92.15 -135.99
CA PRO A 80 -62.70 93.17 -136.56
C PRO A 80 -63.23 92.85 -137.98
N GLU A 81 -64.23 93.63 -138.39
CA GLU A 81 -64.57 94.07 -139.76
C GLU A 81 -63.31 94.42 -140.63
N GLU A 82 -63.35 94.55 -141.97
CA GLU A 82 -64.23 95.39 -142.82
C GLU A 82 -64.58 94.67 -144.16
N VAL A 83 -65.84 94.60 -144.59
CA VAL A 83 -66.71 95.63 -145.20
C VAL A 83 -66.45 95.85 -146.71
N GLU A 84 -67.40 95.31 -147.46
CA GLU A 84 -67.72 95.39 -148.89
C GLU A 84 -67.90 96.81 -149.46
N GLY A 85 -67.73 97.03 -150.78
CA GLY A 85 -68.13 98.31 -151.38
C GLY A 85 -67.99 98.52 -152.90
N ASN A 86 -69.11 99.00 -153.50
CA ASN A 86 -69.31 99.72 -154.78
C ASN A 86 -69.94 98.92 -155.94
N ASN A 87 -71.23 99.00 -156.31
CA ASN A 87 -72.35 99.98 -156.23
C ASN A 87 -72.45 101.11 -157.29
N LEU A 88 -73.56 101.10 -158.04
CA LEU A 88 -74.33 102.19 -158.72
C LEU A 88 -75.74 101.60 -159.02
N ARG A 89 -76.93 102.20 -158.80
CA ARG A 89 -77.46 103.59 -158.81
C ARG A 89 -77.79 104.09 -160.25
N SER A 90 -78.98 104.60 -160.62
CA SER A 90 -80.26 104.95 -159.92
C SER A 90 -81.52 104.82 -160.83
N GLU A 91 -82.68 105.20 -160.28
CA GLU A 91 -84.07 105.33 -160.80
C GLU A 91 -84.30 106.34 -161.98
N THR A 92 -85.46 106.53 -162.67
CA THR A 92 -86.78 105.83 -162.93
C THR A 92 -87.66 106.62 -163.96
N TYR A 93 -88.73 106.01 -164.48
CA TYR A 93 -89.98 106.60 -165.07
C TYR A 93 -89.97 107.18 -166.52
N GLU A 94 -91.16 107.56 -167.04
CA GLU A 94 -91.58 107.55 -168.47
C GLU A 94 -92.31 108.88 -168.91
N VAL A 95 -93.09 109.09 -170.00
CA VAL A 95 -93.82 108.22 -170.98
C VAL A 95 -94.25 108.91 -172.30
N LEU A 96 -94.40 108.11 -173.38
CA LEU A 96 -95.13 108.24 -174.69
C LEU A 96 -95.22 109.54 -175.57
N ASN A 97 -95.11 109.26 -176.90
CA ASN A 97 -95.76 109.87 -178.10
C ASN A 97 -95.14 111.05 -178.92
N SER A 98 -95.63 111.16 -180.18
CA SER A 98 -95.08 111.87 -181.37
C SER A 98 -95.52 113.37 -181.47
N GLU A 99 -95.12 114.23 -182.44
CA GLU A 99 -94.64 114.02 -183.83
C GLU A 99 -93.92 115.27 -184.45
N ALA A 100 -93.17 115.05 -185.54
CA ALA A 100 -92.76 115.98 -186.63
C ALA A 100 -91.96 117.32 -186.43
N SER A 101 -90.66 117.25 -186.81
CA SER A 101 -89.90 118.20 -187.69
C SER A 101 -89.16 119.48 -187.19
N ASN A 102 -87.94 119.63 -187.75
CA ASN A 102 -87.03 120.81 -187.89
C ASN A 102 -85.87 121.00 -186.87
N GLU A 103 -84.72 121.49 -187.35
CA GLU A 103 -83.37 121.17 -186.82
C GLU A 103 -82.43 122.37 -186.49
N ALA A 104 -81.20 122.02 -186.05
CA ALA A 104 -79.94 122.73 -186.30
C ALA A 104 -79.49 123.91 -185.39
N LYS A 105 -79.62 123.79 -184.05
CA LYS A 105 -78.84 124.63 -183.09
C LYS A 105 -78.29 123.93 -181.82
N LYS A 106 -78.37 122.60 -181.68
CA LYS A 106 -78.23 121.89 -180.38
C LYS A 106 -76.93 121.06 -180.20
N PHE A 107 -75.89 121.27 -181.01
CA PHE A 107 -74.73 120.36 -181.07
C PHE A 107 -73.41 120.85 -180.43
N GLU A 108 -73.15 122.16 -180.34
CA GLU A 108 -71.87 122.65 -179.79
C GLU A 108 -71.72 122.40 -178.27
N GLU A 109 -72.80 122.57 -177.50
CA GLU A 109 -72.77 122.45 -176.03
C GLU A 109 -72.45 121.05 -175.50
N LYS A 110 -72.57 120.00 -176.33
CA LYS A 110 -72.27 118.62 -175.90
C LYS A 110 -70.77 118.28 -175.91
N LEU A 111 -69.96 118.96 -176.72
CA LEU A 111 -68.60 118.49 -177.03
C LEU A 111 -67.58 118.86 -175.95
N THR A 112 -67.83 119.93 -175.20
CA THR A 112 -66.93 120.43 -174.13
C THR A 112 -67.11 119.73 -172.79
N SER A 113 -68.24 119.05 -172.55
CA SER A 113 -68.49 118.33 -171.28
C SER A 113 -67.62 117.08 -171.15
N ASN A 114 -67.66 116.22 -172.17
CA ASN A 114 -67.02 114.90 -172.15
C ASN A 114 -65.49 114.97 -171.99
N MET A 115 -64.86 116.08 -172.39
CA MET A 115 -63.42 116.29 -172.28
C MET A 115 -62.93 116.26 -170.82
N LYS A 116 -63.72 116.78 -169.87
CA LYS A 116 -63.36 116.81 -168.44
C LYS A 116 -63.56 115.49 -167.71
N GLU A 117 -64.43 114.63 -168.22
CA GLU A 117 -64.81 113.37 -167.56
C GLU A 117 -63.70 112.31 -167.70
N ILE A 118 -63.01 112.30 -168.86
CA ILE A 118 -61.89 111.41 -169.14
C ILE A 118 -60.68 111.69 -168.22
N GLU A 119 -60.36 112.96 -167.97
CA GLU A 119 -59.18 113.34 -167.18
C GLU A 119 -59.34 112.93 -165.70
N ASN A 120 -60.56 113.01 -165.16
CA ASN A 120 -60.86 112.63 -163.78
C ASN A 120 -60.72 111.10 -163.54
N LEU A 121 -61.14 110.28 -164.51
CA LEU A 121 -60.99 108.82 -164.47
C LEU A 121 -59.52 108.37 -164.52
N SER A 122 -58.68 109.09 -165.27
CA SER A 122 -57.23 108.83 -165.34
C SER A 122 -56.56 108.97 -163.97
N GLN A 123 -56.99 109.96 -163.18
CA GLN A 123 -56.46 110.21 -161.83
C GLN A 123 -56.87 109.11 -160.83
N GLN A 124 -58.09 108.59 -160.90
CA GLN A 124 -58.54 107.48 -160.04
C GLN A 124 -57.72 106.20 -160.25
N LYS A 125 -57.43 105.85 -161.52
CA LYS A 125 -56.65 104.65 -161.86
C LYS A 125 -55.29 104.62 -161.16
N ARG A 126 -54.59 105.76 -161.15
CA ARG A 126 -53.23 105.89 -160.57
C ARG A 126 -53.20 105.69 -159.05
N ASN A 127 -54.27 106.07 -158.34
CA ASN A 127 -54.35 105.90 -156.90
C ASN A 127 -54.55 104.43 -156.49
N LEU A 128 -55.35 103.67 -157.26
CA LEU A 128 -55.55 102.24 -157.02
C LEU A 128 -54.27 101.43 -157.30
N GLU A 129 -53.49 101.79 -158.32
CA GLU A 129 -52.18 101.17 -158.60
C GLU A 129 -51.21 101.30 -157.41
N LEU A 130 -51.15 102.47 -156.77
CA LEU A 130 -50.35 102.69 -155.55
C LEU A 130 -50.86 101.91 -154.32
N GLN A 131 -52.17 101.67 -154.22
CA GLN A 131 -52.75 100.90 -153.12
C GLN A 131 -52.37 99.41 -153.22
N VAL A 132 -52.38 98.84 -154.42
CA VAL A 132 -51.96 97.46 -154.69
C VAL A 132 -50.46 97.25 -154.43
N GLU A 133 -49.62 98.21 -154.83
CA GLU A 133 -48.16 98.19 -154.58
C GLU A 133 -47.85 98.09 -153.07
N ASN A 134 -48.54 98.87 -152.22
CA ASN A 134 -48.36 98.84 -150.78
C ASN A 134 -48.78 97.50 -150.16
N GLN A 135 -49.96 96.97 -150.52
CA GLN A 135 -50.44 95.68 -150.00
C GLN A 135 -49.52 94.52 -150.39
N ALA A 136 -48.93 94.56 -151.59
CA ALA A 136 -47.96 93.57 -152.05
C ALA A 136 -46.66 93.55 -151.20
N GLN A 137 -46.22 94.71 -150.69
CA GLN A 137 -45.04 94.80 -149.81
C GLN A 137 -45.34 94.29 -148.39
N GLU A 138 -46.53 94.56 -147.85
CA GLU A 138 -46.93 94.12 -146.51
C GLU A 138 -47.06 92.60 -146.39
N VAL A 139 -47.70 91.95 -147.39
CA VAL A 139 -47.77 90.48 -147.49
C VAL A 139 -46.38 89.86 -147.52
N LYS A 140 -45.40 90.51 -148.16
CA LYS A 140 -44.03 90.01 -148.25
C LYS A 140 -43.31 90.04 -146.88
N GLN A 141 -43.46 91.11 -146.11
CA GLN A 141 -42.90 91.18 -144.74
C GLN A 141 -43.54 90.15 -143.79
N LEU A 142 -44.83 89.84 -143.97
CA LEU A 142 -45.50 88.79 -143.19
C LEU A 142 -44.99 87.40 -143.56
N SER A 143 -44.68 87.14 -144.83
CA SER A 143 -44.06 85.89 -145.28
C SER A 143 -42.70 85.66 -144.61
N GLU A 144 -41.82 86.67 -144.62
CA GLU A 144 -40.45 86.59 -144.08
C GLU A 144 -40.46 86.31 -142.56
N LYS A 145 -41.38 86.94 -141.80
CA LYS A 145 -41.57 86.67 -140.36
C LYS A 145 -42.08 85.26 -140.06
N ASN A 146 -42.85 84.66 -140.98
CA ASN A 146 -43.43 83.34 -140.77
C ASN A 146 -42.36 82.24 -140.89
N GLU A 147 -41.41 82.38 -141.83
CA GLU A 147 -40.26 81.48 -141.95
C GLU A 147 -39.33 81.55 -140.73
N GLU A 148 -39.09 82.76 -140.18
CA GLU A 148 -38.32 82.96 -138.95
C GLU A 148 -38.96 82.23 -137.76
N LEU A 149 -40.28 82.36 -137.58
CA LEU A 149 -41.02 81.65 -136.52
C LEU A 149 -40.99 80.12 -136.69
N GLU A 150 -41.03 79.60 -137.91
CA GLU A 150 -40.95 78.15 -138.16
C GLU A 150 -39.55 77.57 -137.85
N LEU A 151 -38.48 78.33 -138.15
CA LEU A 151 -37.12 78.00 -137.72
C LEU A 151 -36.99 78.00 -136.19
N LEU A 152 -37.50 79.05 -135.54
CA LEU A 152 -37.47 79.19 -134.08
C LEU A 152 -38.27 78.05 -133.40
N LEU A 153 -39.40 77.63 -133.96
CA LEU A 153 -40.15 76.45 -133.52
C LEU A 153 -39.33 75.15 -133.61
N LYS A 154 -38.60 74.93 -134.72
CA LYS A 154 -37.74 73.76 -134.91
C LYS A 154 -36.59 73.72 -133.89
N GLU A 155 -35.95 74.88 -133.62
CA GLU A 155 -34.96 74.99 -132.55
C GLU A 155 -35.55 74.63 -131.18
N LYS A 156 -36.68 75.25 -130.79
CA LYS A 156 -37.33 74.97 -129.49
C LYS A 156 -37.74 73.51 -129.37
N TYR A 157 -38.24 72.88 -130.44
CA TYR A 157 -38.59 71.46 -130.45
C TYR A 157 -37.35 70.58 -130.20
N SER A 158 -36.22 70.87 -130.84
CA SER A 158 -34.96 70.15 -130.60
C SER A 158 -34.45 70.33 -129.16
N ALA A 159 -34.54 71.54 -128.59
CA ALA A 159 -34.15 71.83 -127.22
C ALA A 159 -35.04 71.09 -126.20
N VAL A 160 -36.35 71.04 -126.44
CA VAL A 160 -37.31 70.25 -125.63
C VAL A 160 -37.01 68.76 -125.71
N SER A 161 -36.63 68.24 -126.88
CA SER A 161 -36.20 66.85 -127.05
C SER A 161 -34.94 66.53 -126.23
N ILE A 162 -33.93 67.40 -126.28
CA ILE A 162 -32.69 67.29 -125.49
C ILE A 162 -32.98 67.34 -123.97
N LEU A 163 -33.87 68.24 -123.53
CA LEU A 163 -34.27 68.33 -122.12
C LEU A 163 -35.06 67.09 -121.66
N ARG A 164 -35.97 66.56 -122.48
CA ARG A 164 -36.69 65.30 -122.22
C ARG A 164 -35.73 64.12 -122.08
N ALA A 165 -34.71 64.03 -122.94
CA ALA A 165 -33.68 63.00 -122.86
C ALA A 165 -32.84 63.10 -121.57
N LYS A 166 -32.40 64.32 -121.19
CA LYS A 166 -31.69 64.57 -119.93
C LYS A 166 -32.53 64.21 -118.71
N LEU A 167 -33.82 64.60 -118.70
CA LEU A 167 -34.73 64.30 -117.60
C LEU A 167 -34.94 62.79 -117.45
N LYS A 168 -35.13 62.05 -118.55
CA LYS A 168 -35.24 60.58 -118.52
C LYS A 168 -33.95 59.90 -118.04
N ASN A 169 -32.78 60.43 -118.39
CA ASN A 169 -31.50 59.91 -117.89
C ASN A 169 -31.35 60.13 -116.38
N ASN A 170 -31.70 61.32 -115.87
CA ASN A 170 -31.68 61.63 -114.44
C ASN A 170 -32.70 60.78 -113.67
N GLU A 171 -33.88 60.53 -114.23
CA GLU A 171 -34.90 59.63 -113.66
C GLU A 171 -34.38 58.19 -113.56
N ASN A 172 -33.76 57.67 -114.63
CA ASN A 172 -33.14 56.34 -114.62
C ASN A 172 -32.00 56.25 -113.59
N GLN A 173 -31.18 57.29 -113.46
CA GLN A 173 -30.10 57.34 -112.45
C GLN A 173 -30.67 57.42 -111.03
N ALA A 174 -31.73 58.20 -110.79
CA ALA A 174 -32.41 58.24 -109.51
C ALA A 174 -33.01 56.88 -109.13
N ASN A 175 -33.64 56.18 -110.08
CA ASN A 175 -34.17 54.83 -109.87
C ASN A 175 -33.05 53.82 -109.55
N SER A 176 -31.93 53.86 -110.27
CA SER A 176 -30.76 53.01 -109.97
C SER A 176 -30.20 53.26 -108.56
N ASN A 177 -30.14 54.53 -108.13
CA ASN A 177 -29.70 54.87 -106.77
C ASN A 177 -30.72 54.42 -105.71
N ILE A 178 -32.03 54.46 -106.02
CA ILE A 178 -33.09 53.98 -105.14
C ILE A 178 -33.04 52.44 -105.02
N GLU A 179 -32.78 51.73 -106.11
CA GLU A 179 -32.57 50.27 -106.10
C GLU A 179 -31.34 49.88 -105.28
N GLU A 180 -30.22 50.60 -105.42
CA GLU A 180 -29.03 50.36 -104.59
C GLU A 180 -29.30 50.64 -103.09
N LEU A 181 -29.96 51.76 -102.77
CA LEU A 181 -30.33 52.09 -101.39
C LEU A 181 -31.33 51.08 -100.80
N MET A 182 -32.29 50.59 -101.57
CA MET A 182 -33.18 49.49 -101.12
C MET A 182 -32.39 48.20 -100.86
N ALA A 183 -31.42 47.85 -101.70
CA ALA A 183 -30.56 46.70 -101.46
C ALA A 183 -29.69 46.86 -100.19
N GLN A 184 -29.16 48.05 -99.94
CA GLN A 184 -28.43 48.37 -98.71
C GLN A 184 -29.34 48.32 -97.47
N ILE A 185 -30.55 48.87 -97.52
CA ILE A 185 -31.55 48.82 -96.44
C ILE A 185 -31.94 47.37 -96.14
N ASN A 186 -32.27 46.58 -97.16
CA ASN A 186 -32.63 45.16 -97.00
C ASN A 186 -31.50 44.34 -96.37
N LYS A 187 -30.24 44.64 -96.70
CA LYS A 187 -29.08 44.02 -96.06
C LYS A 187 -28.97 44.45 -94.59
N LEU A 188 -29.05 45.75 -94.30
CA LEU A 188 -28.96 46.27 -92.93
C LEU A 188 -30.10 45.75 -92.04
N GLU A 189 -31.29 45.52 -92.60
CA GLU A 189 -32.38 44.84 -91.89
C GLU A 189 -32.05 43.39 -91.53
N LEU A 190 -31.39 42.64 -92.42
CA LEU A 190 -30.95 41.26 -92.14
C LEU A 190 -29.83 41.23 -91.10
N ASP A 191 -28.84 42.12 -91.24
CA ASP A 191 -27.74 42.27 -90.28
C ASP A 191 -28.29 42.67 -88.89
N ALA A 192 -29.26 43.57 -88.82
CA ALA A 192 -29.94 43.97 -87.57
C ALA A 192 -30.76 42.81 -86.95
N LYS A 193 -31.49 42.03 -87.75
CA LYS A 193 -32.23 40.85 -87.28
C LYS A 193 -31.28 39.79 -86.72
N TYR A 194 -30.15 39.55 -87.40
CA TYR A 194 -29.11 38.63 -86.93
C TYR A 194 -28.47 39.08 -85.61
N LEU A 195 -28.12 40.36 -85.48
CA LEU A 195 -27.58 40.94 -84.24
C LEU A 195 -28.59 40.91 -83.09
N GLN A 196 -29.89 41.11 -83.37
CA GLN A 196 -30.95 40.96 -82.38
C GLN A 196 -31.05 39.50 -81.88
N THR A 197 -31.02 38.50 -82.77
CA THR A 197 -30.99 37.09 -82.37
C THR A 197 -29.75 36.74 -81.55
N GLN A 198 -28.55 37.19 -81.96
CA GLN A 198 -27.34 37.01 -81.14
C GLN A 198 -27.46 37.66 -79.76
N LYS A 199 -28.00 38.89 -79.68
CA LYS A 199 -28.22 39.58 -78.41
C LYS A 199 -29.13 38.75 -77.51
N ASP A 200 -30.25 38.27 -78.02
CA ASP A 200 -31.25 37.58 -77.21
C ASP A 200 -30.76 36.17 -76.79
N GLU A 201 -30.00 35.47 -77.64
CA GLU A 201 -29.29 34.23 -77.26
C GLU A 201 -28.25 34.46 -76.15
N MET A 202 -27.51 35.57 -76.20
CA MET A 202 -26.52 35.91 -75.17
C MET A 202 -27.18 36.39 -73.88
N GLU A 203 -28.32 37.10 -73.98
CA GLU A 203 -29.07 37.57 -72.81
C GLU A 203 -29.70 36.39 -72.03
N GLU A 204 -30.22 35.36 -72.73
CA GLU A 204 -30.68 34.14 -72.07
C GLU A 204 -29.52 33.31 -71.50
N LYS A 205 -28.35 33.22 -72.15
CA LYS A 205 -27.16 32.59 -71.54
C LYS A 205 -26.76 33.27 -70.24
N CYS A 206 -26.66 34.61 -70.23
CA CYS A 206 -26.37 35.36 -69.01
C CYS A 206 -27.39 35.09 -67.90
N LYS A 207 -28.70 35.00 -68.22
CA LYS A 207 -29.73 34.63 -67.25
C LYS A 207 -29.59 33.19 -66.76
N CYS A 208 -29.24 32.24 -67.62
CA CYS A 208 -28.97 30.85 -67.20
C CYS A 208 -27.78 30.78 -66.24
N ASP A 209 -26.65 31.38 -66.61
CA ASP A 209 -25.41 31.39 -65.83
C ASP A 209 -25.59 32.11 -64.48
N GLU A 210 -26.36 33.21 -64.46
CA GLU A 210 -26.70 33.96 -63.24
C GLU A 210 -27.64 33.18 -62.32
N ASN A 211 -28.65 32.50 -62.87
CA ASN A 211 -29.55 31.63 -62.10
C ASN A 211 -28.82 30.40 -61.53
N GLU A 212 -27.91 29.78 -62.30
CA GLU A 212 -27.09 28.67 -61.79
C GLU A 212 -26.14 29.16 -60.69
N SER A 213 -25.48 30.31 -60.89
CA SER A 213 -24.63 30.95 -59.87
C SER A 213 -25.40 31.29 -58.59
N LEU A 214 -26.66 31.73 -58.70
CA LEU A 214 -27.57 31.96 -57.58
C LEU A 214 -27.95 30.65 -56.86
N ALA A 215 -28.22 29.58 -57.61
CA ALA A 215 -28.51 28.26 -57.05
C ALA A 215 -27.30 27.70 -56.29
N GLN A 216 -26.10 27.76 -56.88
CA GLN A 216 -24.84 27.35 -56.25
C GLN A 216 -24.56 28.19 -54.98
N ARG A 217 -24.72 29.52 -55.03
CA ARG A 217 -24.61 30.38 -53.83
C ARG A 217 -25.60 30.01 -52.73
N LYS A 218 -26.85 29.70 -53.10
CA LYS A 218 -27.90 29.31 -52.15
C LYS A 218 -27.59 27.97 -51.48
N ASP A 219 -27.07 27.00 -52.23
CA ASP A 219 -26.66 25.72 -51.66
C ASP A 219 -25.45 25.86 -50.74
N LEU A 220 -24.40 26.59 -51.16
CA LEU A 220 -23.25 26.91 -50.32
C LEU A 220 -23.66 27.65 -49.03
N MET A 221 -24.63 28.56 -49.09
CA MET A 221 -25.18 29.23 -47.91
C MET A 221 -25.92 28.25 -46.98
N ASN A 222 -26.67 27.28 -47.53
CA ASN A 222 -27.30 26.22 -46.74
C ASN A 222 -26.25 25.32 -46.06
N GLN A 223 -25.21 24.91 -46.79
CA GLN A 223 -24.10 24.12 -46.25
C GLN A 223 -23.39 24.87 -45.11
N LEU A 224 -23.11 26.17 -45.30
CA LEU A 224 -22.47 27.02 -44.29
C LEU A 224 -23.35 27.16 -43.04
N ASN A 225 -24.67 27.35 -43.20
CA ASN A 225 -25.62 27.37 -42.08
C ASN A 225 -25.64 26.04 -41.30
N VAL A 226 -25.58 24.90 -41.99
CA VAL A 226 -25.49 23.57 -41.34
C VAL A 226 -24.15 23.39 -40.62
N MET A 227 -23.03 23.82 -41.21
CA MET A 227 -21.73 23.81 -40.54
C MET A 227 -21.71 24.69 -39.29
N GLN A 228 -22.31 25.89 -39.34
CA GLN A 228 -22.44 26.76 -38.18
C GLN A 228 -23.25 26.12 -37.05
N GLN A 229 -24.41 25.52 -37.37
CA GLN A 229 -25.23 24.80 -36.38
C GLN A 229 -24.47 23.61 -35.75
N ASN A 230 -23.68 22.89 -36.54
CA ASN A 230 -22.83 21.79 -36.03
C ASN A 230 -21.72 22.32 -35.12
N LEU A 231 -21.05 23.42 -35.48
CA LEU A 231 -20.05 24.08 -34.63
C LEU A 231 -20.66 24.58 -33.32
N ASP A 232 -21.84 25.19 -33.35
CA ASP A 232 -22.56 25.64 -32.14
C ASP A 232 -23.02 24.48 -31.25
N SER A 233 -23.30 23.31 -31.84
CA SER A 233 -23.63 22.08 -31.10
C SER A 233 -22.39 21.48 -30.42
N ILE A 234 -21.29 21.33 -31.15
CA ILE A 234 -20.00 20.87 -30.62
C ILE A 234 -19.47 21.82 -29.53
N CYS A 235 -19.62 23.14 -29.72
CA CYS A 235 -19.25 24.13 -28.70
C CYS A 235 -20.08 24.06 -27.41
N LYS A 236 -21.29 23.49 -27.42
CA LYS A 236 -22.08 23.22 -26.21
C LYS A 236 -21.61 21.93 -25.54
N GLN A 237 -21.50 20.84 -26.32
CA GLN A 237 -21.03 19.54 -25.84
C GLN A 237 -19.63 19.62 -25.21
N ASN A 238 -18.72 20.39 -25.80
CA ASN A 238 -17.38 20.61 -25.23
C ASN A 238 -17.43 21.30 -23.86
N LYS A 239 -18.30 22.31 -23.68
CA LYS A 239 -18.46 23.01 -22.39
C LYS A 239 -19.12 22.13 -21.32
N GLU A 240 -20.06 21.28 -21.71
CA GLU A 240 -20.69 20.30 -20.82
C GLU A 240 -19.68 19.23 -20.37
N LEU A 241 -18.83 18.74 -21.28
CA LEU A 241 -17.72 17.83 -20.97
C LEU A 241 -16.65 18.49 -20.10
N GLU A 242 -16.28 19.74 -20.37
CA GLU A 242 -15.29 20.50 -19.58
C GLU A 242 -15.78 20.71 -18.14
N ALA A 243 -17.05 21.08 -17.94
CA ALA A 243 -17.67 21.19 -16.62
C ALA A 243 -17.75 19.84 -15.88
N LEU A 244 -18.05 18.75 -16.60
CA LEU A 244 -18.07 17.39 -16.03
C LEU A 244 -16.66 16.93 -15.62
N MET A 245 -15.64 17.24 -16.43
CA MET A 245 -14.24 16.94 -16.13
C MET A 245 -13.72 17.73 -14.92
N GLU A 246 -14.10 19.00 -14.77
CA GLU A 246 -13.74 19.78 -13.58
C GLU A 246 -14.40 19.21 -12.33
N LYS A 247 -15.70 18.91 -12.37
CA LYS A 247 -16.38 18.22 -11.26
C LYS A 247 -15.70 16.88 -10.89
N LYS A 248 -15.25 16.11 -11.89
CA LYS A 248 -14.52 14.86 -11.63
C LYS A 248 -13.12 15.08 -11.06
N ARG A 249 -12.45 16.20 -11.39
CA ARG A 249 -11.22 16.64 -10.71
C ARG A 249 -11.48 17.00 -9.26
N GLU A 250 -12.56 17.74 -8.97
CA GLU A 250 -12.97 18.08 -7.59
C GLU A 250 -13.27 16.83 -6.76
N GLU A 251 -14.08 15.90 -7.27
CA GLU A 251 -14.37 14.61 -6.62
C GLU A 251 -13.08 13.82 -6.36
N THR A 252 -12.17 13.75 -7.33
CA THR A 252 -10.87 13.06 -7.18
C THR A 252 -9.99 13.73 -6.12
N SER A 253 -9.99 15.06 -6.04
CA SER A 253 -9.27 15.83 -5.01
C SER A 253 -9.81 15.53 -3.61
N GLN A 254 -11.14 15.46 -3.45
CA GLN A 254 -11.78 15.10 -2.17
C GLN A 254 -11.40 13.68 -1.72
N TYR A 255 -11.40 12.70 -2.64
CA TYR A 255 -10.93 11.35 -2.33
C TYR A 255 -9.44 11.31 -1.97
N SER A 256 -8.60 12.10 -2.66
CA SER A 256 -7.16 12.19 -2.34
C SER A 256 -6.93 12.73 -0.92
N ILE A 257 -7.68 13.76 -0.49
CA ILE A 257 -7.61 14.30 0.87
C ILE A 257 -8.08 13.28 1.91
N GLN A 258 -9.17 12.54 1.62
CA GLN A 258 -9.64 11.47 2.51
C GLN A 258 -8.60 10.35 2.68
N ILE A 259 -7.90 9.96 1.61
CA ILE A 259 -6.84 8.94 1.64
C ILE A 259 -5.64 9.44 2.45
N GLU A 260 -5.20 10.70 2.26
CA GLU A 260 -4.09 11.28 3.02
C GLU A 260 -4.41 11.34 4.52
N ASN A 261 -5.62 11.82 4.88
CA ASN A 261 -6.08 11.87 6.27
C ASN A 261 -6.17 10.47 6.90
N LEU A 262 -6.69 9.46 6.19
CA LEU A 262 -6.77 8.08 6.70
C LEU A 262 -5.38 7.48 6.92
N LYS A 263 -4.43 7.78 6.02
CA LYS A 263 -3.03 7.37 6.12
C LYS A 263 -2.31 8.04 7.30
N GLU A 264 -2.61 9.31 7.59
CA GLU A 264 -2.10 10.01 8.78
C GLU A 264 -2.65 9.39 10.08
N ASN A 265 -3.97 9.16 10.16
CA ASN A 265 -4.60 8.47 11.31
C ASN A 265 -4.03 7.05 11.54
N LEU A 266 -3.74 6.31 10.47
CA LEU A 266 -3.10 4.99 10.56
C LEU A 266 -1.66 5.06 11.09
N ALA A 267 -0.90 6.08 10.70
CA ALA A 267 0.45 6.31 11.20
C ALA A 267 0.45 6.73 12.68
N GLU A 268 -0.49 7.61 13.10
CA GLU A 268 -0.67 7.98 14.50
C GLU A 268 -1.04 6.74 15.35
N MET A 269 -2.05 5.98 14.94
CA MET A 269 -2.49 4.76 15.63
C MET A 269 -1.35 3.72 15.74
N SER A 270 -0.56 3.54 14.69
CA SER A 270 0.63 2.68 14.72
C SER A 270 1.69 3.17 15.71
N SER A 271 1.92 4.49 15.81
CA SER A 271 2.86 5.05 16.80
C SER A 271 2.38 4.87 18.25
N VAL A 272 1.06 4.94 18.49
CA VAL A 272 0.48 4.68 19.82
C VAL A 272 0.58 3.19 20.19
N GLU A 273 0.38 2.27 19.23
CA GLU A 273 0.56 0.83 19.49
C GLU A 273 2.05 0.47 19.73
N GLN A 274 2.98 1.10 19.00
CA GLN A 274 4.43 1.00 19.23
C GLN A 274 4.79 1.40 20.67
N ILE A 275 4.37 2.58 21.13
CA ILE A 275 4.59 3.04 22.52
C ILE A 275 3.97 2.07 23.52
N ARG A 276 2.74 1.58 23.26
CA ARG A 276 2.06 0.62 24.15
C ARG A 276 2.73 -0.77 24.16
N LEU A 277 3.47 -1.15 23.13
CA LEU A 277 4.33 -2.35 23.13
C LEU A 277 5.58 -2.12 23.99
N GLU A 278 6.26 -0.98 23.83
CA GLU A 278 7.42 -0.61 24.65
C GLU A 278 7.05 -0.54 26.14
N GLU A 279 5.91 0.08 26.49
CA GLU A 279 5.36 0.04 27.86
C GLU A 279 5.16 -1.39 28.37
N LYS A 280 4.51 -2.27 27.58
CA LYS A 280 4.31 -3.69 27.96
C LYS A 280 5.63 -4.42 28.17
N GLU A 281 6.67 -4.16 27.37
CA GLU A 281 7.98 -4.76 27.57
C GLU A 281 8.63 -4.28 28.88
N THR A 282 8.52 -2.99 29.24
CA THR A 282 9.00 -2.50 30.55
C THR A 282 8.23 -3.11 31.73
N PHE A 283 6.90 -3.28 31.63
CA PHE A 283 6.12 -3.96 32.65
C PHE A 283 6.48 -5.45 32.76
N LEU A 284 6.69 -6.13 31.64
CA LEU A 284 7.06 -7.55 31.61
C LEU A 284 8.47 -7.77 32.18
N ALA A 285 9.42 -6.87 31.91
CA ALA A 285 10.72 -6.87 32.57
C ALA A 285 10.57 -6.67 34.09
N ARG A 286 9.77 -5.69 34.53
CA ARG A 286 9.55 -5.44 35.96
C ARG A 286 8.83 -6.59 36.68
N ILE A 287 7.95 -7.32 35.99
CA ILE A 287 7.34 -8.55 36.52
C ILE A 287 8.40 -9.62 36.74
N LYS A 288 9.30 -9.86 35.78
CA LYS A 288 10.41 -10.83 35.93
C LYS A 288 11.35 -10.47 37.08
N ASP A 289 11.67 -9.18 37.26
CA ASP A 289 12.48 -8.73 38.40
C ASP A 289 11.79 -9.08 39.74
N LEU A 290 10.47 -8.89 39.82
CA LEU A 290 9.67 -9.19 41.01
C LEU A 290 9.47 -10.70 41.22
N GLU A 291 9.38 -11.50 40.16
CA GLU A 291 9.37 -12.97 40.22
C GLU A 291 10.70 -13.50 40.80
N LEU A 292 11.85 -12.94 40.37
CA LEU A 292 13.16 -13.25 40.93
C LEU A 292 13.33 -12.77 42.39
N GLU A 293 12.80 -11.59 42.73
CA GLU A 293 12.78 -11.11 44.11
C GLU A 293 11.91 -12.01 45.01
N LEU A 294 10.74 -12.45 44.53
CA LEU A 294 9.89 -13.40 45.26
C LEU A 294 10.52 -14.78 45.42
N GLU A 295 11.20 -15.30 44.39
CA GLU A 295 11.91 -16.57 44.46
C GLU A 295 13.06 -16.51 45.48
N THR A 296 13.88 -15.45 45.46
CA THR A 296 14.95 -15.26 46.44
C THR A 296 14.41 -15.11 47.87
N ARG A 297 13.35 -14.31 48.09
CA ARG A 297 12.67 -14.23 49.40
C ARG A 297 12.04 -15.55 49.84
N THR A 298 11.56 -16.38 48.92
CA THR A 298 11.01 -17.70 49.25
C THR A 298 12.10 -18.66 49.71
N ASN A 299 13.28 -18.63 49.07
CA ASN A 299 14.42 -19.44 49.49
C ASN A 299 15.02 -18.96 50.84
N GLU A 300 15.22 -17.65 51.03
CA GLU A 300 15.61 -17.07 52.34
C GLU A 300 14.62 -17.49 53.46
N LYS A 301 13.32 -17.45 53.17
CA LYS A 301 12.27 -17.90 54.11
C LYS A 301 12.39 -19.39 54.42
N ASN A 302 12.63 -20.24 53.41
CA ASN A 302 12.75 -21.69 53.59
C ASN A 302 13.99 -22.04 54.42
N GLU A 303 15.12 -21.37 54.20
CA GLU A 303 16.34 -21.49 55.03
C GLU A 303 16.09 -21.04 56.48
N GLY A 304 15.39 -19.92 56.68
CA GLY A 304 15.00 -19.45 58.01
C GLY A 304 14.04 -20.41 58.73
N GLU A 305 13.08 -21.00 58.01
CA GLU A 305 12.21 -22.05 58.55
C GLU A 305 12.96 -23.35 58.85
N GLU A 306 14.06 -23.65 58.16
CA GLU A 306 14.95 -24.78 58.47
C GLU A 306 15.72 -24.56 59.75
N GLN A 307 16.38 -23.40 59.88
CA GLN A 307 17.08 -23.00 61.11
C GLN A 307 16.12 -23.01 62.32
N LEU A 308 14.86 -22.58 62.14
CA LEU A 308 13.83 -22.66 63.18
C LEU A 308 13.43 -24.10 63.51
N ARG A 309 13.38 -25.03 62.54
CA ARG A 309 13.16 -26.47 62.81
C ARG A 309 14.30 -27.06 63.64
N ASP A 310 15.54 -26.77 63.28
CA ASP A 310 16.73 -27.28 63.98
C ASP A 310 16.82 -26.73 65.41
N ILE A 311 16.64 -25.42 65.61
CA ILE A 311 16.60 -24.80 66.94
C ILE A 311 15.42 -25.35 67.77
N THR A 312 14.27 -25.63 67.17
CA THR A 312 13.14 -26.26 67.87
C THR A 312 13.47 -27.70 68.30
N TYR A 313 14.23 -28.44 67.50
CA TYR A 313 14.70 -29.79 67.87
C TYR A 313 15.72 -29.73 69.02
N GLU A 314 16.69 -28.81 68.96
CA GLU A 314 17.68 -28.60 70.02
C GLU A 314 17.01 -28.16 71.34
N ILE A 315 16.09 -27.20 71.30
CA ILE A 315 15.29 -26.79 72.47
C ILE A 315 14.57 -28.01 73.07
N LYS A 316 13.91 -28.82 72.24
CA LYS A 316 13.19 -30.00 72.73
C LYS A 316 14.13 -31.03 73.38
N GLN A 317 15.31 -31.27 72.80
CA GLN A 317 16.32 -32.14 73.41
C GLN A 317 16.74 -31.60 74.79
N LEU A 318 17.01 -30.29 74.89
CA LEU A 318 17.36 -29.63 76.15
C LEU A 318 16.20 -29.65 77.18
N GLU A 319 14.94 -29.59 76.74
CA GLU A 319 13.77 -29.77 77.60
C GLU A 319 13.68 -31.19 78.16
N ASP A 320 13.85 -32.22 77.32
CA ASP A 320 13.85 -33.63 77.74
C ASP A 320 15.06 -33.96 78.66
N GLU A 321 16.25 -33.41 78.38
CA GLU A 321 17.44 -33.54 79.24
C GLU A 321 17.26 -32.81 80.59
N ASN A 322 16.77 -31.57 80.58
CA ASN A 322 16.52 -30.79 81.80
C ASN A 322 15.45 -31.47 82.67
N LYS A 323 14.40 -32.04 82.06
CA LYS A 323 13.40 -32.86 82.75
C LYS A 323 14.03 -34.10 83.40
N ALA A 324 14.88 -34.84 82.68
CA ALA A 324 15.58 -36.01 83.24
C ALA A 324 16.52 -35.62 84.40
N LEU A 325 17.19 -34.47 84.32
CA LEU A 325 17.98 -33.91 85.43
C LEU A 325 17.11 -33.48 86.62
N GLN A 326 15.93 -32.90 86.36
CA GLN A 326 14.98 -32.51 87.40
C GLN A 326 14.38 -33.72 88.11
N ASP A 327 14.00 -34.77 87.39
CA ASP A 327 13.52 -36.03 87.95
C ASP A 327 14.62 -36.72 88.79
N ARG A 328 15.86 -36.77 88.31
CA ARG A 328 17.02 -37.24 89.09
C ARG A 328 17.30 -36.40 90.34
N ASN A 329 17.09 -35.08 90.26
CA ASN A 329 17.25 -34.18 91.41
C ASN A 329 16.14 -34.42 92.45
N ASN A 330 14.92 -34.74 92.01
CA ASN A 330 13.83 -35.14 92.91
C ASN A 330 14.07 -36.53 93.54
N GLU A 331 14.59 -37.50 92.78
CA GLU A 331 15.04 -38.81 93.30
C GLU A 331 16.12 -38.64 94.38
N LEU A 332 17.16 -37.84 94.10
CA LEU A 332 18.22 -37.55 95.06
C LEU A 332 17.72 -36.82 96.31
N LYS A 333 16.74 -35.92 96.19
CA LYS A 333 16.07 -35.31 97.36
C LYS A 333 15.30 -36.35 98.17
N GLY A 334 14.58 -37.26 97.52
CA GLY A 334 13.89 -38.37 98.18
C GLY A 334 14.86 -39.27 98.96
N ALA A 335 15.98 -39.65 98.33
CA ALA A 335 17.04 -40.43 98.99
C ALA A 335 17.72 -39.67 100.14
N MET A 336 17.92 -38.36 100.02
CA MET A 336 18.43 -37.52 101.11
C MET A 336 17.46 -37.42 102.29
N ILE A 337 16.15 -37.30 102.02
CA ILE A 337 15.11 -37.31 103.06
C ILE A 337 15.08 -38.67 103.76
N GLN A 338 15.03 -39.77 103.00
CA GLN A 338 15.07 -41.12 103.57
C GLN A 338 16.32 -41.34 104.43
N SER A 339 17.51 -40.98 103.94
CA SER A 339 18.75 -41.07 104.72
C SER A 339 18.74 -40.19 105.98
N SER A 340 18.10 -39.01 105.93
CA SER A 340 17.90 -38.15 107.11
C SER A 340 16.96 -38.78 108.14
N ASP A 341 15.90 -39.46 107.68
CA ASP A 341 14.96 -40.18 108.55
C ASP A 341 15.58 -41.47 109.11
N ASP A 342 16.40 -42.18 108.34
CA ASP A 342 17.19 -43.34 108.78
C ASP A 342 18.21 -42.94 109.85
N ILE A 343 18.92 -41.82 109.67
CA ILE A 343 19.82 -41.24 110.68
C ILE A 343 19.01 -40.80 111.92
N SER A 344 17.83 -40.21 111.75
CA SER A 344 16.91 -39.82 112.84
C SER A 344 16.41 -41.04 113.63
N ALA A 345 16.19 -42.18 112.97
CA ALA A 345 15.84 -43.44 113.61
C ALA A 345 17.04 -44.02 114.37
N PHE A 346 18.21 -44.11 113.75
CA PHE A 346 19.44 -44.62 114.37
C PHE A 346 19.87 -43.78 115.59
N LEU A 347 19.69 -42.45 115.55
CA LEU A 347 19.94 -41.58 116.71
C LEU A 347 18.97 -41.86 117.88
N LYS A 348 17.70 -42.15 117.60
CA LYS A 348 16.71 -42.53 118.63
C LYS A 348 17.00 -43.91 119.22
N GLU A 349 17.43 -44.86 118.39
CA GLU A 349 17.87 -46.19 118.80
C GLU A 349 19.11 -46.08 119.71
N HIS A 350 20.15 -45.35 119.27
CA HIS A 350 21.36 -45.10 120.04
C HIS A 350 21.09 -44.35 121.36
N ASP A 351 20.22 -43.33 121.39
CA ASP A 351 19.83 -42.68 122.65
C ASP A 351 19.00 -43.62 123.55
N GLY A 352 18.21 -44.54 122.97
CA GLY A 352 17.56 -45.64 123.70
C GLY A 352 18.57 -46.56 124.37
N ASP A 353 19.52 -47.09 123.60
CA ASP A 353 20.61 -47.96 124.09
C ASP A 353 21.48 -47.25 125.13
N LYS A 354 21.83 -45.98 124.91
CA LYS A 354 22.59 -45.15 125.83
C LYS A 354 21.83 -44.90 127.14
N ASN A 355 20.51 -44.72 127.10
CA ASN A 355 19.68 -44.64 128.30
C ASN A 355 19.61 -45.98 129.03
N GLY A 356 19.48 -47.11 128.31
CA GLY A 356 19.52 -48.45 128.87
C GLY A 356 20.87 -48.79 129.52
N ALA A 357 21.98 -48.46 128.86
CA ALA A 357 23.33 -48.59 129.39
C ALA A 357 23.57 -47.66 130.59
N SER A 358 23.03 -46.44 130.58
CA SER A 358 23.07 -45.54 131.74
C SER A 358 22.31 -46.10 132.94
N MET A 359 21.19 -46.80 132.70
CA MET A 359 20.43 -47.50 133.74
C MET A 359 21.22 -48.70 134.31
N GLN A 360 21.80 -49.54 133.45
CA GLN A 360 22.71 -50.63 133.88
C GLN A 360 23.93 -50.11 134.66
N ILE A 361 24.51 -48.97 134.25
CA ILE A 361 25.60 -48.31 134.97
C ILE A 361 25.13 -47.79 136.34
N MET A 362 23.88 -47.33 136.46
CA MET A 362 23.30 -46.92 137.74
C MET A 362 23.08 -48.11 138.68
N ASP A 363 22.57 -49.24 138.17
CA ASP A 363 22.39 -50.49 138.92
C ASP A 363 23.73 -51.06 139.39
N LEU A 364 24.71 -51.21 138.49
CA LEU A 364 26.06 -51.67 138.81
C LEU A 364 26.78 -50.72 139.80
N LYS A 365 26.55 -49.40 139.70
CA LYS A 365 27.07 -48.43 140.66
C LYS A 365 26.44 -48.59 142.04
N GLN A 366 25.17 -48.99 142.12
CA GLN A 366 24.51 -49.29 143.38
C GLN A 366 25.02 -50.62 143.98
N GLU A 367 25.25 -51.65 143.16
CA GLU A 367 25.89 -52.91 143.58
C GLU A 367 27.32 -52.68 144.10
N VAL A 368 28.14 -51.89 143.39
CA VAL A 368 29.49 -51.48 143.84
C VAL A 368 29.45 -50.71 145.17
N ASN A 369 28.41 -49.91 145.43
CA ASN A 369 28.25 -49.25 146.73
C ASN A 369 27.92 -50.25 147.86
N VAL A 370 27.12 -51.28 147.58
CA VAL A 370 26.84 -52.37 148.56
C VAL A 370 28.13 -53.15 148.87
N LEU A 371 28.85 -53.60 147.83
CA LEU A 371 30.12 -54.32 147.98
C LEU A 371 31.17 -53.48 148.72
N ARG A 372 31.15 -52.15 148.56
CA ARG A 372 32.08 -51.26 149.29
C ARG A 372 31.78 -51.20 150.79
N LEU A 373 30.51 -51.12 151.19
CA LEU A 373 30.12 -51.17 152.60
C LEU A 373 30.48 -52.52 153.24
N GLU A 374 30.36 -53.61 152.49
CA GLU A 374 30.76 -54.96 152.92
C GLU A 374 32.29 -55.09 153.06
N LEU A 375 33.06 -54.47 152.16
CA LEU A 375 34.53 -54.42 152.22
C LEU A 375 35.02 -53.58 153.41
N ASP A 376 34.39 -52.44 153.69
CA ASP A 376 34.69 -51.61 154.87
C ASP A 376 34.42 -52.39 156.18
N TRP A 377 33.34 -53.18 156.26
CA TRP A 377 33.06 -54.08 157.38
C TRP A 377 34.13 -55.18 157.54
N LEU A 378 34.53 -55.84 156.45
CA LEU A 378 35.62 -56.82 156.46
C LEU A 378 36.96 -56.22 156.93
N HIS A 379 37.24 -54.98 156.57
CA HIS A 379 38.44 -54.28 157.00
C HIS A 379 38.45 -54.03 158.51
N GLU A 380 37.31 -53.67 159.11
CA GLU A 380 37.18 -53.51 160.56
C GLU A 380 37.35 -54.84 161.32
N GLN A 381 36.89 -55.97 160.75
CA GLN A 381 37.14 -57.31 161.32
C GLN A 381 38.62 -57.69 161.27
N LYS A 382 39.32 -57.40 160.16
CA LYS A 382 40.78 -57.64 160.04
C LYS A 382 41.56 -56.92 161.14
N ASN A 383 41.27 -55.64 161.37
CA ASN A 383 42.00 -54.82 162.36
C ASN A 383 41.85 -55.36 163.80
N LYS A 384 40.71 -56.00 164.12
CA LYS A 384 40.48 -56.64 165.44
C LYS A 384 41.35 -57.89 165.64
N LEU A 385 41.59 -58.67 164.58
CA LEU A 385 42.43 -59.86 164.62
C LEU A 385 43.93 -59.51 164.67
N GLU A 386 44.39 -58.48 163.96
CA GLU A 386 45.80 -58.04 164.01
C GLU A 386 46.21 -57.60 165.43
N GLN A 387 45.37 -56.82 166.13
CA GLN A 387 45.62 -56.43 167.52
C GLN A 387 45.65 -57.61 168.52
N GLN A 388 45.10 -58.76 168.16
CA GLN A 388 45.17 -59.98 168.98
C GLN A 388 46.50 -60.71 168.78
N ASN A 389 47.03 -60.71 167.55
CA ASN A 389 48.27 -61.40 167.19
C ASN A 389 49.54 -60.65 167.67
N GLU A 390 49.52 -59.32 167.73
CA GLU A 390 50.64 -58.54 168.30
C GLU A 390 50.92 -58.84 169.78
N ARG A 391 49.92 -59.34 170.53
CA ARG A 391 50.05 -59.59 171.97
C ARG A 391 50.80 -60.90 172.26
N SER A 392 50.47 -61.98 171.54
CA SER A 392 51.13 -63.29 171.72
C SER A 392 52.60 -63.28 171.29
N VAL A 393 52.94 -62.55 170.22
CA VAL A 393 54.33 -62.40 169.74
C VAL A 393 55.23 -61.77 170.82
N LYS A 394 54.68 -60.86 171.63
CA LYS A 394 55.45 -60.12 172.64
C LYS A 394 55.83 -60.99 173.84
N GLU A 395 54.97 -61.92 174.24
CA GLU A 395 55.20 -62.84 175.36
C GLU A 395 56.21 -63.95 175.01
N HIS A 396 56.30 -64.36 173.75
CA HIS A 396 57.29 -65.36 173.30
C HIS A 396 58.72 -64.83 173.23
N ALA A 397 58.93 -63.54 172.96
CA ALA A 397 60.26 -62.95 172.79
C ALA A 397 61.13 -63.00 174.07
N GLU A 398 60.54 -62.78 175.24
CA GLU A 398 61.28 -62.72 176.52
C GLU A 398 61.74 -64.09 177.04
N SER A 399 61.15 -65.18 176.54
CA SER A 399 61.50 -66.55 176.92
C SER A 399 62.77 -67.05 176.22
N LEU A 400 62.95 -66.69 174.95
CA LEU A 400 64.02 -67.22 174.09
C LEU A 400 65.42 -66.72 174.52
N ALA A 401 65.53 -65.44 174.88
CA ALA A 401 66.79 -64.73 175.13
C ALA A 401 67.63 -65.26 176.32
N LYS A 402 67.05 -66.11 177.18
CA LYS A 402 67.78 -66.77 178.28
C LYS A 402 68.48 -68.07 177.84
N MET A 403 68.08 -68.67 176.72
CA MET A 403 68.58 -69.98 176.28
C MET A 403 69.90 -69.87 175.50
N GLU A 404 70.08 -68.80 174.72
CA GLU A 404 71.23 -68.64 173.81
C GLU A 404 72.58 -68.44 174.54
N ASN A 405 72.56 -67.85 175.74
CA ASN A 405 73.78 -67.53 176.50
C ASN A 405 74.61 -68.75 176.94
N LEU A 406 74.04 -69.98 176.91
CA LEU A 406 74.78 -71.21 177.21
C LEU A 406 75.54 -71.77 175.99
N ASN A 407 75.08 -71.52 174.76
CA ASN A 407 75.68 -72.11 173.56
C ASN A 407 77.00 -71.45 173.12
N LEU A 408 77.23 -70.19 173.48
CA LEU A 408 78.42 -69.43 173.07
C LEU A 408 79.77 -70.01 173.56
N LYS A 409 79.75 -70.96 174.51
CA LYS A 409 80.97 -71.53 175.12
C LYS A 409 81.49 -72.81 174.46
N LEU A 410 80.78 -73.38 173.48
CA LEU A 410 81.18 -74.60 172.76
C LEU A 410 81.73 -74.33 171.35
N SER A 411 81.40 -73.20 170.72
CA SER A 411 81.81 -72.88 169.34
C SER A 411 83.28 -72.49 169.16
N SER A 412 84.10 -72.47 170.22
CA SER A 412 85.51 -72.04 170.17
C SER A 412 86.51 -73.14 169.78
N GLN A 413 86.07 -74.38 169.53
CA GLN A 413 86.95 -75.52 169.22
C GLN A 413 86.65 -76.26 167.91
N ILE A 414 85.64 -75.87 167.14
CA ILE A 414 85.36 -76.47 165.82
C ILE A 414 85.84 -75.51 164.70
N ALA A 415 87.14 -75.19 164.76
CA ALA A 415 87.85 -74.40 163.74
C ALA A 415 88.64 -75.28 162.74
N ASP A 416 88.98 -76.52 163.14
CA ASP A 416 89.69 -77.47 162.28
C ASP A 416 88.71 -78.24 161.38
N GLN A 417 88.44 -77.66 160.21
CA GLN A 417 87.80 -78.34 159.09
C GLN A 417 88.83 -79.16 158.26
N ALA A 418 88.29 -80.01 157.37
CA ALA A 418 88.94 -80.44 156.13
C ALA A 418 90.10 -81.47 156.19
N ALA A 419 89.87 -82.63 156.82
CA ALA A 419 90.46 -83.89 156.36
C ALA A 419 89.50 -85.08 156.57
N THR A 420 89.38 -85.97 155.57
CA THR A 420 88.47 -87.14 155.51
C THR A 420 86.98 -86.74 155.41
N ILE A 421 86.37 -86.64 154.22
CA ILE A 421 86.01 -87.69 153.23
C ILE A 421 84.84 -88.56 153.70
N GLU A 422 83.76 -88.52 152.90
CA GLU A 422 82.63 -89.45 152.82
C GLU A 422 81.69 -89.53 154.05
N ARG A 423 80.38 -89.78 153.87
CA ARG A 423 79.83 -90.77 152.93
C ARG A 423 78.34 -90.57 152.59
N ILE A 424 78.06 -90.25 151.31
CA ILE A 424 76.95 -90.76 150.46
C ILE A 424 75.49 -90.42 150.93
N SER A 425 74.52 -90.03 150.10
CA SER A 425 74.33 -89.91 148.63
C SER A 425 73.52 -88.62 148.33
N ALA A 426 73.47 -88.01 147.14
CA ALA A 426 73.06 -88.53 145.82
C ALA A 426 71.62 -89.16 145.83
N GLU A 427 70.73 -88.93 144.87
CA GLU A 427 70.84 -88.27 143.55
C GLU A 427 69.45 -88.03 142.89
N HIS A 428 69.40 -87.24 141.78
CA HIS A 428 68.54 -87.47 140.59
C HIS A 428 66.99 -87.22 140.65
N LYS A 429 66.22 -87.01 139.55
CA LYS A 429 66.53 -86.75 138.11
C LYS A 429 65.45 -85.91 137.35
N GLN A 430 65.49 -85.95 136.01
CA GLN A 430 65.12 -84.95 134.99
C GLN A 430 64.21 -85.55 133.88
N GLU A 431 63.50 -84.69 133.11
CA GLU A 431 63.18 -84.79 131.64
C GLU A 431 61.96 -85.57 131.02
N LYS A 432 61.45 -84.98 129.90
CA LYS A 432 61.06 -85.58 128.58
C LYS A 432 59.59 -85.98 128.15
N ILE A 433 58.90 -85.03 127.47
CA ILE A 433 58.34 -85.05 126.06
C ILE A 433 57.18 -86.00 125.56
N LEU A 434 56.21 -85.38 124.84
CA LEU A 434 55.37 -85.80 123.65
C LEU A 434 53.85 -86.15 123.73
N SER A 435 53.18 -85.89 122.57
CA SER A 435 51.81 -86.27 122.09
C SER A 435 50.58 -85.44 122.53
N ASN A 436 49.54 -85.20 121.72
CA ASN A 436 49.38 -85.25 120.24
C ASN A 436 48.08 -84.53 119.72
N LYS A 437 47.95 -84.32 118.39
CA LYS A 437 46.82 -83.66 117.62
C LYS A 437 46.52 -82.18 117.98
N PHE A 438 46.14 -81.28 117.06
CA PHE A 438 45.90 -81.33 115.61
C PHE A 438 46.71 -80.23 114.86
N LYS A 439 46.93 -80.39 113.56
CA LYS A 439 47.75 -79.49 112.71
C LYS A 439 47.10 -79.27 111.33
N LEU A 440 46.19 -78.31 111.19
CA LEU A 440 45.58 -77.93 109.90
C LEU A 440 44.81 -76.60 110.02
N ASN A 441 45.32 -75.50 109.40
CA ASN A 441 44.55 -74.51 108.60
C ASN A 441 45.43 -73.33 108.09
N ARG A 442 46.61 -73.59 107.50
CA ARG A 442 47.42 -72.55 106.81
C ARG A 442 47.42 -72.69 105.28
N GLN A 443 46.85 -73.78 104.73
CA GLN A 443 46.79 -74.09 103.29
C GLN A 443 45.38 -73.92 102.69
N SER A 444 44.50 -73.13 103.32
CA SER A 444 43.14 -72.84 102.84
C SER A 444 43.09 -71.56 101.99
N ILE A 445 43.93 -70.58 102.30
CA ILE A 445 43.88 -69.24 101.70
C ILE A 445 44.57 -69.20 100.32
N GLU A 446 45.71 -69.89 100.15
CA GLU A 446 46.46 -69.90 98.89
C GLU A 446 45.69 -70.54 97.72
N ARG A 447 44.96 -71.65 97.95
CA ARG A 447 44.23 -72.35 96.87
C ARG A 447 43.12 -71.52 96.24
N LYS A 448 42.37 -70.76 97.04
CA LYS A 448 41.27 -69.91 96.55
C LYS A 448 41.74 -68.74 95.68
N ILE A 449 43.01 -68.35 95.79
CA ILE A 449 43.60 -67.27 94.98
C ILE A 449 44.03 -67.80 93.61
N GLU A 450 44.61 -69.01 93.55
CA GLU A 450 45.01 -69.64 92.28
C GLU A 450 43.79 -70.10 91.44
N GLU A 451 42.74 -70.62 92.09
CA GLU A 451 41.49 -71.04 91.44
C GLU A 451 40.84 -69.87 90.66
N LEU A 452 40.70 -68.70 91.30
CA LEU A 452 40.13 -67.49 90.68
C LEU A 452 40.94 -67.01 89.47
N ALA A 453 42.28 -67.11 89.55
CA ALA A 453 43.18 -66.68 88.48
C ALA A 453 43.17 -67.63 87.26
N GLN A 454 42.93 -68.93 87.45
CA GLN A 454 42.81 -69.88 86.35
C GLN A 454 41.45 -69.79 85.63
N GLU A 455 40.39 -69.46 86.36
CA GLU A 455 39.04 -69.33 85.78
C GLU A 455 38.93 -68.13 84.83
N PHE A 456 39.52 -66.97 85.18
CA PHE A 456 39.62 -65.82 84.27
C PHE A 456 40.43 -66.11 83.00
N ARG A 457 41.54 -66.86 83.11
CA ARG A 457 42.40 -67.21 81.95
C ARG A 457 41.64 -68.08 80.94
N ARG A 458 41.02 -69.18 81.39
CA ARG A 458 40.19 -70.05 80.53
C ARG A 458 39.08 -69.25 79.81
N LYS A 459 38.39 -68.38 80.55
CA LYS A 459 37.28 -67.58 80.03
C LYS A 459 37.71 -66.55 78.96
N MET A 460 38.97 -66.12 78.93
CA MET A 460 39.51 -65.34 77.81
C MET A 460 39.94 -66.23 76.63
N GLU A 461 40.64 -67.33 76.89
CA GLU A 461 41.11 -68.27 75.86
C GLU A 461 39.95 -68.86 75.04
N ASP A 462 38.87 -69.28 75.70
CA ASP A 462 37.67 -69.81 75.02
C ASP A 462 36.97 -68.74 74.15
N ASN A 463 36.95 -67.48 74.58
CA ASN A 463 36.42 -66.38 73.76
C ASN A 463 37.28 -66.10 72.51
N ILE A 464 38.61 -66.15 72.65
CA ILE A 464 39.55 -66.01 71.52
C ILE A 464 39.42 -67.20 70.54
N ARG A 465 39.15 -68.41 71.06
CA ARG A 465 38.90 -69.63 70.27
C ARG A 465 37.58 -69.55 69.51
N LEU A 466 36.51 -69.10 70.17
CA LEU A 466 35.20 -68.85 69.56
C LEU A 466 35.27 -67.74 68.49
N LEU A 467 36.06 -66.70 68.69
CA LEU A 467 36.30 -65.65 67.69
C LEU A 467 36.96 -66.22 66.42
N HIS A 468 38.05 -66.97 66.55
CA HIS A 468 38.71 -67.60 65.41
C HIS A 468 37.80 -68.60 64.68
N GLN A 469 37.01 -69.39 65.40
CA GLN A 469 36.03 -70.30 64.79
C GLN A 469 34.91 -69.53 64.06
N ARG A 470 34.40 -68.43 64.63
CA ARG A 470 33.39 -67.58 63.99
C ARG A 470 33.91 -66.90 62.72
N ILE A 471 35.16 -66.44 62.72
CA ILE A 471 35.81 -65.85 61.53
C ILE A 471 35.93 -66.92 60.43
N HIS A 472 36.50 -68.09 60.75
CA HIS A 472 36.69 -69.16 59.77
C HIS A 472 35.35 -69.70 59.20
N VAL A 473 34.29 -69.75 60.01
CA VAL A 473 32.94 -70.12 59.54
C VAL A 473 32.32 -69.00 58.68
N ALA A 474 32.54 -67.73 59.01
CA ALA A 474 32.06 -66.61 58.19
C ALA A 474 32.76 -66.54 56.82
N GLU A 475 34.07 -66.79 56.76
CA GLU A 475 34.83 -66.85 55.50
C GLU A 475 34.42 -68.06 54.64
N GLN A 476 34.12 -69.20 55.27
CA GLN A 476 33.58 -70.36 54.57
C GLN A 476 32.18 -70.08 54.00
N LEU A 477 31.25 -69.57 54.81
CA LEU A 477 29.90 -69.17 54.35
C LEU A 477 29.94 -68.10 53.24
N ASN A 478 30.89 -67.17 53.28
CA ASN A 478 31.04 -66.15 52.24
C ASN A 478 31.49 -66.76 50.90
N ASN A 479 32.44 -67.71 50.93
CA ASN A 479 32.84 -68.45 49.72
C ASN A 479 31.74 -69.39 49.20
N GLU A 480 30.97 -70.02 50.09
CA GLU A 480 29.81 -70.84 49.72
C GLU A 480 28.69 -69.99 49.10
N ASN A 481 28.37 -68.80 49.65
CA ASN A 481 27.45 -67.85 49.04
C ASN A 481 27.93 -67.35 47.67
N LYS A 482 29.22 -67.07 47.51
CA LYS A 482 29.83 -66.65 46.24
C LYS A 482 29.66 -67.71 45.14
N ASN A 483 29.75 -69.00 45.49
CA ASN A 483 29.44 -70.11 44.58
C ASN A 483 27.93 -70.31 44.39
N SER A 484 27.11 -70.19 45.44
CA SER A 484 25.65 -70.32 45.39
C SER A 484 25.01 -69.29 44.45
N CYS A 485 25.46 -68.03 44.50
CA CYS A 485 25.04 -66.98 43.57
C CYS A 485 25.39 -67.34 42.11
N LYS A 486 26.60 -67.87 41.89
CA LYS A 486 27.09 -68.27 40.55
C LYS A 486 26.28 -69.44 39.96
N MET A 487 26.01 -70.47 40.76
CA MET A 487 25.16 -71.61 40.38
C MET A 487 23.69 -71.23 40.17
N THR A 488 23.20 -70.23 40.91
CA THR A 488 21.82 -69.74 40.77
C THR A 488 21.65 -68.89 39.52
N LYS A 489 22.66 -68.09 39.14
CA LYS A 489 22.67 -67.42 37.83
C LYS A 489 22.63 -68.42 36.67
N GLN A 490 23.47 -69.47 36.70
CA GLN A 490 23.47 -70.50 35.65
C GLN A 490 22.14 -71.27 35.57
N ARG A 491 21.44 -71.49 36.69
CA ARG A 491 20.09 -72.07 36.67
C ARG A 491 19.09 -71.18 35.94
N TYR A 492 19.04 -69.88 36.22
CA TYR A 492 18.15 -68.97 35.48
C TYR A 492 18.49 -68.87 33.99
N GLU A 493 19.78 -68.92 33.61
CA GLU A 493 20.22 -68.96 32.22
C GLU A 493 19.78 -70.26 31.49
N GLN A 494 19.71 -71.40 32.19
CA GLN A 494 19.19 -72.67 31.66
C GLN A 494 17.65 -72.75 31.66
N GLU A 495 17.01 -72.23 32.70
CA GLU A 495 15.55 -72.24 32.87
C GLU A 495 14.85 -71.33 31.85
N ASN A 496 15.43 -70.14 31.55
CA ASN A 496 14.96 -69.29 30.46
C ASN A 496 15.09 -69.97 29.08
N LYS A 497 16.11 -70.81 28.87
CA LYS A 497 16.25 -71.59 27.61
C LYS A 497 15.14 -72.63 27.48
N LEU A 498 14.86 -73.38 28.56
CA LEU A 498 13.78 -74.37 28.61
C LEU A 498 12.38 -73.74 28.51
N LEU A 499 12.20 -72.52 29.02
CA LEU A 499 10.96 -71.74 28.83
C LEU A 499 10.77 -71.33 27.36
N GLY A 500 11.84 -70.90 26.68
CA GLY A 500 11.81 -70.65 25.23
C GLY A 500 11.43 -71.89 24.42
N GLU A 501 12.05 -73.03 24.72
CA GLU A 501 11.76 -74.32 24.07
C GLU A 501 10.30 -74.78 24.33
N LYS A 502 9.72 -74.46 25.49
CA LYS A 502 8.28 -74.68 25.77
C LYS A 502 7.35 -73.75 24.99
N VAL A 503 7.69 -72.47 24.81
CA VAL A 503 6.86 -71.55 24.00
C VAL A 503 6.74 -72.07 22.58
N THR A 504 7.87 -72.46 21.96
CA THR A 504 7.85 -73.08 20.61
C THR A 504 7.03 -74.37 20.56
N SER A 505 6.99 -75.16 21.64
CA SER A 505 6.14 -76.36 21.71
C SER A 505 4.64 -76.03 21.67
N TYR A 506 4.19 -75.00 22.38
CA TYR A 506 2.77 -74.62 22.40
C TYR A 506 2.31 -73.90 21.12
N GLU A 507 3.21 -73.17 20.45
CA GLU A 507 2.97 -72.61 19.12
C GLU A 507 2.77 -73.71 18.07
N GLU A 508 3.49 -74.84 18.21
CA GLU A 508 3.36 -76.03 17.36
C GLU A 508 2.05 -76.80 17.63
N GLU A 509 1.63 -76.94 18.89
CA GLU A 509 0.34 -77.59 19.25
C GLU A 509 -0.89 -76.79 18.77
N LEU A 510 -0.86 -75.46 18.89
CA LEU A 510 -1.90 -74.58 18.35
C LEU A 510 -2.01 -74.64 16.81
N ARG A 511 -0.93 -75.04 16.12
CA ARG A 511 -0.90 -75.25 14.67
C ARG A 511 -1.61 -76.55 14.26
N MET A 512 -1.64 -77.56 15.12
CA MET A 512 -2.23 -78.87 14.87
C MET A 512 -3.74 -78.95 15.14
N LEU A 513 -4.29 -78.15 16.05
CA LEU A 513 -5.72 -78.20 16.43
C LEU A 513 -6.70 -77.67 15.36
N LYS A 514 -6.23 -77.27 14.17
CA LYS A 514 -7.01 -76.57 13.14
C LYS A 514 -7.38 -77.42 11.92
N MET A 515 -7.28 -78.74 11.99
CA MET A 515 -7.44 -79.67 10.84
C MET A 515 -8.34 -80.90 11.08
N SER A 516 -9.40 -80.80 11.89
CA SER A 516 -10.44 -81.84 11.99
C SER A 516 -11.84 -81.27 12.25
N ALA A 517 -12.90 -81.84 11.65
CA ALA A 517 -14.25 -81.28 11.64
C ALA A 517 -15.38 -82.34 11.59
N THR A 518 -16.64 -81.87 11.65
CA THR A 518 -17.93 -82.51 11.25
C THR A 518 -18.48 -83.72 12.03
N HIS A 519 -19.76 -83.67 12.46
CA HIS A 519 -20.92 -84.52 12.02
C HIS A 519 -22.14 -84.49 12.99
N SER A 520 -23.41 -84.64 12.51
CA SER A 520 -24.65 -84.88 13.32
C SER A 520 -25.93 -85.14 12.47
N PRO A 521 -26.83 -86.12 12.77
CA PRO A 521 -28.11 -86.32 12.05
C PRO A 521 -29.38 -86.83 12.85
N VAL A 522 -30.59 -86.62 12.27
CA VAL A 522 -31.86 -87.44 12.36
C VAL A 522 -32.71 -87.49 13.68
N SER A 523 -34.06 -87.62 13.69
CA SER A 523 -35.13 -86.90 12.94
C SER A 523 -36.61 -87.03 13.49
N PRO A 524 -37.40 -88.14 13.34
CA PRO A 524 -38.85 -88.00 12.98
C PRO A 524 -39.91 -88.92 13.67
N GLN A 525 -41.24 -88.72 13.40
CA GLN A 525 -42.17 -89.70 12.74
C GLN A 525 -43.69 -89.31 12.55
N ASN A 526 -44.22 -89.47 11.30
CA ASN A 526 -45.61 -89.81 10.82
C ASN A 526 -46.85 -88.95 11.25
N ARG A 527 -48.13 -89.06 10.78
CA ARG A 527 -49.03 -89.91 9.91
C ARG A 527 -50.07 -88.94 9.19
N PHE A 528 -50.93 -89.18 8.17
CA PHE A 528 -51.90 -90.24 7.72
C PHE A 528 -53.21 -90.32 8.57
N LEU A 529 -54.48 -90.45 8.08
CA LEU A 529 -55.12 -91.08 6.89
C LEU A 529 -56.54 -90.50 6.51
N ASP A 530 -56.99 -90.66 5.25
CA ASP A 530 -58.31 -91.11 4.65
C ASP A 530 -59.69 -90.89 5.34
N LEU A 531 -60.88 -90.75 4.69
CA LEU A 531 -61.43 -90.54 3.30
C LEU A 531 -63.00 -90.33 3.43
N GLU A 532 -63.97 -90.23 2.49
CA GLU A 532 -64.15 -90.23 1.00
C GLU A 532 -65.56 -89.63 0.59
N ALA A 533 -65.90 -89.61 -0.71
CA ALA A 533 -67.22 -89.91 -1.32
C ALA A 533 -68.49 -89.03 -1.17
N LEU A 534 -68.48 -87.85 -0.52
CA LEU A 534 -69.49 -86.80 -0.86
C LEU A 534 -69.07 -85.95 -2.08
N HIS A 535 -67.88 -86.23 -2.60
CA HIS A 535 -67.18 -85.50 -3.64
C HIS A 535 -67.95 -85.24 -4.95
N GLY A 536 -68.80 -86.16 -5.44
CA GLY A 536 -69.17 -86.20 -6.87
C GLY A 536 -69.72 -84.91 -7.52
N LEU A 537 -70.55 -84.14 -6.81
CA LEU A 537 -71.15 -82.88 -7.32
C LEU A 537 -70.50 -81.63 -6.72
N GLU A 538 -70.07 -81.70 -5.46
CA GLU A 538 -69.28 -80.66 -4.84
C GLU A 538 -67.97 -80.45 -5.62
N LEU A 539 -67.29 -81.54 -6.05
CA LEU A 539 -66.13 -81.50 -6.94
C LEU A 539 -66.32 -80.70 -8.23
N PHE A 540 -67.52 -80.54 -8.78
CA PHE A 540 -67.67 -79.81 -10.05
C PHE A 540 -67.75 -78.30 -9.81
N VAL A 541 -68.46 -77.87 -8.77
CA VAL A 541 -68.50 -76.46 -8.35
C VAL A 541 -67.19 -76.08 -7.68
N GLN A 542 -66.67 -76.95 -6.80
CA GLN A 542 -65.36 -76.84 -6.17
C GLN A 542 -64.28 -76.80 -7.25
N LYS A 543 -64.13 -77.75 -8.19
CA LYS A 543 -63.13 -77.61 -9.27
C LYS A 543 -63.33 -76.40 -10.19
N GLY A 544 -64.55 -75.90 -10.33
CA GLY A 544 -64.81 -74.64 -11.03
C GLY A 544 -64.28 -73.43 -10.27
N PHE A 545 -64.44 -73.42 -8.94
CA PHE A 545 -63.85 -72.44 -8.03
C PHE A 545 -62.34 -72.64 -7.89
N ASP A 546 -61.85 -73.85 -7.63
CA ASP A 546 -60.43 -74.23 -7.60
C ASP A 546 -59.74 -73.77 -8.87
N PHE A 547 -60.23 -74.10 -10.07
CA PHE A 547 -59.60 -73.64 -11.31
C PHE A 547 -59.60 -72.11 -11.45
N ALA A 548 -60.59 -71.41 -10.91
CA ALA A 548 -60.59 -69.95 -10.84
C ALA A 548 -59.65 -69.41 -9.74
N THR A 549 -59.51 -70.12 -8.62
CA THR A 549 -58.68 -69.79 -7.46
C THR A 549 -57.22 -70.09 -7.75
N ASP A 550 -56.87 -71.28 -8.23
CA ASP A 550 -55.59 -71.65 -8.83
C ASP A 550 -55.13 -70.61 -9.84
N LYS A 551 -56.01 -70.18 -10.77
CA LYS A 551 -55.65 -69.17 -11.78
C LYS A 551 -55.53 -67.75 -11.21
N VAL A 552 -56.24 -67.44 -10.12
CA VAL A 552 -56.06 -66.19 -9.35
C VAL A 552 -54.78 -66.26 -8.51
N ASP A 553 -54.40 -67.43 -8.01
CA ASP A 553 -53.22 -67.66 -7.17
C ASP A 553 -51.94 -67.81 -8.00
N GLU A 554 -52.00 -68.36 -9.22
CA GLU A 554 -50.96 -68.23 -10.24
C GLU A 554 -50.71 -66.76 -10.58
N HIS A 555 -51.79 -65.97 -10.77
CA HIS A 555 -51.67 -64.52 -10.97
C HIS A 555 -51.13 -63.80 -9.73
N LYS A 556 -51.56 -64.22 -8.52
CA LYS A 556 -51.08 -63.70 -7.24
C LYS A 556 -49.59 -63.98 -7.06
N ASP A 557 -49.13 -65.19 -7.33
CA ASP A 557 -47.73 -65.59 -7.20
C ASP A 557 -46.86 -64.98 -8.29
N TYR A 558 -47.38 -64.80 -9.51
CA TYR A 558 -46.72 -63.99 -10.54
C TYR A 558 -46.56 -62.53 -10.08
N VAL A 559 -47.62 -61.91 -9.56
CA VAL A 559 -47.59 -60.54 -9.03
C VAL A 559 -46.67 -60.44 -7.81
N MET A 560 -46.71 -61.37 -6.87
CA MET A 560 -45.85 -61.42 -5.69
C MET A 560 -44.38 -61.66 -6.05
N SER A 561 -44.11 -62.50 -7.06
CA SER A 561 -42.76 -62.66 -7.63
C SER A 561 -42.26 -61.38 -8.27
N SER A 562 -43.11 -60.68 -9.04
CA SER A 562 -42.80 -59.40 -9.67
C SER A 562 -42.56 -58.29 -8.64
N VAL A 563 -43.44 -58.16 -7.64
CA VAL A 563 -43.31 -57.22 -6.51
C VAL A 563 -42.07 -57.54 -5.66
N SER A 564 -41.72 -58.82 -5.47
CA SER A 564 -40.50 -59.21 -4.73
C SER A 564 -39.23 -58.86 -5.50
N LYS A 565 -39.21 -59.04 -6.83
CA LYS A 565 -38.11 -58.59 -7.71
C LYS A 565 -37.96 -57.07 -7.65
N MET A 566 -39.04 -56.34 -7.89
CA MET A 566 -39.07 -54.87 -7.80
C MET A 566 -38.65 -54.35 -6.41
N MET A 567 -39.08 -55.01 -5.33
CA MET A 567 -38.64 -54.69 -3.96
C MET A 567 -37.13 -54.92 -3.79
N SER A 568 -36.58 -56.01 -4.32
CA SER A 568 -35.13 -56.27 -4.27
C SER A 568 -34.31 -55.25 -5.06
N GLU A 569 -34.81 -54.80 -6.22
CA GLU A 569 -34.20 -53.74 -7.04
C GLU A 569 -34.26 -52.38 -6.32
N VAL A 570 -35.40 -52.04 -5.70
CA VAL A 570 -35.56 -50.81 -4.90
C VAL A 570 -34.66 -50.82 -3.66
N MET A 571 -34.51 -51.96 -2.97
CA MET A 571 -33.56 -52.09 -1.86
C MET A 571 -32.11 -51.96 -2.34
N PHE A 572 -31.74 -52.58 -3.47
CA PHE A 572 -30.41 -52.42 -4.06
C PHE A 572 -30.12 -50.96 -4.44
N MET A 573 -31.07 -50.26 -5.08
CA MET A 573 -30.94 -48.84 -5.40
C MET A 573 -30.79 -47.98 -4.13
N LYS A 574 -31.58 -48.24 -3.10
CA LYS A 574 -31.48 -47.58 -1.79
C LYS A 574 -30.09 -47.75 -1.16
N ASP A 575 -29.55 -48.97 -1.15
CA ASP A 575 -28.22 -49.25 -0.61
C ASP A 575 -27.07 -48.76 -1.50
N TRP A 576 -27.30 -48.59 -2.80
CA TRP A 576 -26.38 -47.90 -3.71
C TRP A 576 -26.35 -46.39 -3.44
N ILE A 577 -27.53 -45.73 -3.36
CA ILE A 577 -27.66 -44.31 -3.01
C ILE A 577 -27.04 -44.03 -1.64
N LYS A 578 -27.29 -44.89 -0.64
CA LYS A 578 -26.70 -44.75 0.69
C LYS A 578 -25.16 -44.75 0.63
N ARG A 579 -24.56 -45.75 -0.03
CA ARG A 579 -23.10 -45.83 -0.21
C ARG A 579 -22.54 -44.60 -0.95
N ARG A 580 -23.23 -44.12 -1.99
CA ARG A 580 -22.84 -42.90 -2.71
C ARG A 580 -22.91 -41.64 -1.84
N ASN A 581 -23.90 -41.53 -0.96
CA ASN A 581 -23.98 -40.42 -0.01
C ASN A 581 -22.87 -40.50 1.06
N ASP A 582 -22.55 -41.71 1.55
CA ASP A 582 -21.45 -41.94 2.50
C ASP A 582 -20.06 -41.65 1.86
N GLU A 583 -19.88 -41.97 0.57
CA GLU A 583 -18.72 -41.57 -0.24
C GLU A 583 -18.65 -40.05 -0.43
N MET A 584 -19.76 -39.43 -0.86
CA MET A 584 -19.86 -37.99 -1.10
C MET A 584 -19.57 -37.17 0.17
N LYS A 585 -20.06 -37.63 1.33
CA LYS A 585 -19.79 -36.99 2.62
C LYS A 585 -18.31 -37.01 2.97
N LYS A 586 -17.61 -38.14 2.78
CA LYS A 586 -16.15 -38.24 2.98
C LYS A 586 -15.36 -37.37 2.00
N LEU A 587 -15.80 -37.29 0.74
CA LEU A 587 -15.19 -36.39 -0.24
C LEU A 587 -15.38 -34.92 0.13
N MET A 588 -16.55 -34.54 0.65
CA MET A 588 -16.82 -33.19 1.15
C MET A 588 -16.00 -32.85 2.39
N GLU A 589 -15.87 -33.79 3.33
CA GLU A 589 -15.00 -33.65 4.52
C GLU A 589 -13.53 -33.47 4.13
N ASN A 590 -13.03 -34.27 3.17
CA ASN A 590 -11.68 -34.13 2.63
C ASN A 590 -11.48 -32.79 1.88
N ALA A 591 -12.46 -32.36 1.07
CA ALA A 591 -12.39 -31.09 0.35
C ALA A 591 -12.36 -29.90 1.31
N ASN A 592 -13.19 -29.92 2.36
CA ASN A 592 -13.17 -28.91 3.42
C ASN A 592 -11.82 -28.89 4.17
N GLY A 593 -11.26 -30.06 4.48
CA GLY A 593 -9.94 -30.17 5.11
C GLY A 593 -8.81 -29.60 4.24
N LEU A 594 -8.84 -29.89 2.93
CA LEU A 594 -7.90 -29.29 1.96
C LEU A 594 -8.08 -27.78 1.83
N ASN A 595 -9.32 -27.27 1.86
CA ASN A 595 -9.59 -25.84 1.82
C ASN A 595 -9.08 -25.12 3.07
N MET A 596 -9.22 -25.70 4.27
CA MET A 596 -8.66 -25.12 5.49
C MET A 596 -7.12 -25.12 5.47
N LEU A 597 -6.51 -26.18 4.93
CA LEU A 597 -5.06 -26.23 4.75
C LEU A 597 -4.57 -25.21 3.70
N LEU A 598 -5.33 -25.00 2.62
CA LEU A 598 -5.04 -23.98 1.60
C LEU A 598 -5.10 -22.57 2.20
N ASN A 599 -6.19 -22.20 2.88
CA ASN A 599 -6.31 -20.90 3.54
C ASN A 599 -5.14 -20.64 4.50
N SER A 600 -4.78 -21.63 5.33
CA SER A 600 -3.65 -21.52 6.26
C SER A 600 -2.28 -21.39 5.54
N LYS A 601 -2.17 -21.86 4.29
CA LYS A 601 -0.99 -21.65 3.46
C LYS A 601 -0.98 -20.28 2.78
N GLU A 602 -2.13 -19.77 2.36
CA GLU A 602 -2.28 -18.41 1.84
C GLU A 602 -1.96 -17.36 2.92
N GLU A 603 -2.42 -17.55 4.16
CA GLU A 603 -2.05 -16.74 5.34
C GLU A 603 -0.53 -16.76 5.58
N GLN A 604 0.10 -17.94 5.52
CA GLN A 604 1.57 -18.08 5.64
C GLN A 604 2.32 -17.41 4.48
N GLU A 605 1.78 -17.45 3.26
CA GLU A 605 2.38 -16.79 2.10
C GLU A 605 2.30 -15.26 2.23
N LEU A 606 1.16 -14.71 2.68
CA LEU A 606 1.00 -13.28 2.93
C LEU A 606 2.02 -12.77 3.98
N LEU A 607 2.15 -13.47 5.11
CA LEU A 607 3.14 -13.14 6.16
C LEU A 607 4.59 -13.27 5.69
N LEU A 608 4.88 -14.11 4.69
CA LEU A 608 6.20 -14.20 4.07
C LEU A 608 6.43 -13.08 3.06
N ARG A 609 5.42 -12.70 2.27
CA ARG A 609 5.49 -11.57 1.32
C ARG A 609 5.72 -10.23 2.03
N GLU A 610 5.03 -10.01 3.14
CA GLU A 610 5.22 -8.84 4.01
C GLU A 610 6.66 -8.76 4.54
N LYS A 611 7.19 -9.86 5.08
CA LYS A 611 8.58 -9.94 5.55
C LYS A 611 9.63 -9.76 4.45
N VAL A 612 9.37 -10.26 3.24
CA VAL A 612 10.23 -10.01 2.07
C VAL A 612 10.24 -8.51 1.74
N TRP A 613 9.07 -7.86 1.68
CA TRP A 613 8.97 -6.43 1.40
C TRP A 613 9.67 -5.56 2.46
N GLU A 614 9.53 -5.88 3.74
CA GLU A 614 10.30 -5.26 4.82
C GLU A 614 11.82 -5.39 4.63
N LEU A 615 12.30 -6.58 4.24
CA LEU A 615 13.72 -6.85 4.03
C LEU A 615 14.25 -6.13 2.79
N GLU A 616 13.49 -6.07 1.70
CA GLU A 616 13.81 -5.29 0.51
C GLU A 616 13.92 -3.79 0.82
N ALA A 617 13.00 -3.24 1.63
CA ALA A 617 13.06 -1.86 2.09
C ALA A 617 14.31 -1.59 2.96
N LYS A 618 14.65 -2.50 3.89
CA LYS A 618 15.85 -2.41 4.74
C LYS A 618 17.14 -2.49 3.89
N VAL A 619 17.23 -3.43 2.94
CA VAL A 619 18.37 -3.58 2.02
C VAL A 619 18.51 -2.36 1.09
N SER A 620 17.41 -1.78 0.62
CA SER A 620 17.42 -0.55 -0.19
C SER A 620 17.99 0.64 0.59
N LYS A 621 17.54 0.82 1.85
CA LYS A 621 18.09 1.84 2.75
C LYS A 621 19.58 1.63 3.01
N GLU A 622 19.98 0.41 3.38
CA GLU A 622 21.40 0.06 3.57
C GLU A 622 22.24 0.32 2.31
N GLY A 623 21.71 0.07 1.11
CA GLY A 623 22.37 0.37 -0.16
C GLY A 623 22.63 1.86 -0.34
N GLY A 624 21.65 2.70 0.00
CA GLY A 624 21.79 4.16 0.03
C GLY A 624 22.83 4.63 1.04
N ASP A 625 22.81 4.10 2.26
CA ASP A 625 23.76 4.44 3.32
C ASP A 625 25.19 3.99 2.98
N LYS A 626 25.36 2.77 2.46
CA LYS A 626 26.66 2.25 1.95
C LYS A 626 27.20 3.11 0.81
N LEU A 627 26.34 3.57 -0.11
CA LEU A 627 26.74 4.50 -1.18
C LEU A 627 27.17 5.87 -0.62
N ASN A 628 26.54 6.36 0.45
CA ASN A 628 26.92 7.61 1.10
C ASN A 628 28.23 7.49 1.89
N LEU A 629 28.45 6.36 2.59
CA LEU A 629 29.75 6.05 3.19
C LEU A 629 30.86 5.95 2.13
N ALA A 630 30.63 5.29 1.00
CA ALA A 630 31.61 5.19 -0.08
C ALA A 630 32.01 6.57 -0.66
N LYS A 631 31.04 7.49 -0.81
CA LYS A 631 31.33 8.90 -1.20
C LYS A 631 32.19 9.59 -0.14
N ALA A 632 31.88 9.42 1.15
CA ALA A 632 32.64 10.02 2.25
C ALA A 632 34.08 9.47 2.34
N VAL A 633 34.26 8.14 2.21
CA VAL A 633 35.58 7.51 2.14
C VAL A 633 36.39 8.05 0.98
N SER A 634 35.82 8.15 -0.23
CA SER A 634 36.54 8.74 -1.38
C SER A 634 36.90 10.21 -1.21
N GLN A 635 36.15 10.98 -0.40
CA GLN A 635 36.56 12.34 -0.01
C GLN A 635 37.70 12.35 1.03
N LEU A 636 37.73 11.38 1.95
CA LEU A 636 38.80 11.22 2.93
C LEU A 636 40.10 10.76 2.25
N GLU A 637 40.05 9.78 1.34
CA GLU A 637 41.19 9.35 0.52
C GLU A 637 41.85 10.54 -0.20
N LYS A 638 41.05 11.38 -0.87
CA LYS A 638 41.54 12.59 -1.56
C LYS A 638 42.15 13.62 -0.60
N LYS A 639 41.69 13.70 0.64
CA LYS A 639 42.31 14.53 1.70
C LYS A 639 43.62 13.91 2.19
N VAL A 640 43.68 12.60 2.41
CA VAL A 640 44.88 11.87 2.82
C VAL A 640 45.99 12.02 1.79
N VAL A 641 45.73 11.74 0.50
CA VAL A 641 46.70 11.91 -0.60
C VAL A 641 47.22 13.35 -0.68
N LYS A 642 46.38 14.35 -0.42
CA LYS A 642 46.83 15.76 -0.35
C LYS A 642 47.72 16.03 0.87
N LEU A 643 47.40 15.49 2.04
CA LEU A 643 48.22 15.62 3.25
C LEU A 643 49.56 14.90 3.11
N GLU A 644 49.59 13.70 2.52
CA GLU A 644 50.82 12.96 2.19
C GLU A 644 51.74 13.75 1.25
N LYS A 645 51.17 14.41 0.23
CA LYS A 645 51.94 15.29 -0.68
C LYS A 645 52.54 16.48 0.08
N ASN A 646 51.73 17.18 0.87
CA ASN A 646 52.18 18.29 1.70
C ASN A 646 53.28 17.87 2.70
N LEU A 647 53.20 16.64 3.24
CA LEU A 647 54.18 16.10 4.18
C LEU A 647 55.51 15.81 3.48
N LYS A 648 55.50 15.17 2.30
CA LYS A 648 56.71 14.95 1.48
C LYS A 648 57.40 16.26 1.11
N GLU A 649 56.64 17.28 0.70
CA GLU A 649 57.18 18.63 0.44
C GLU A 649 57.86 19.23 1.68
N LYS A 650 57.33 18.98 2.89
CA LYS A 650 57.93 19.45 4.14
C LYS A 650 59.17 18.66 4.56
N ASP A 651 59.22 17.36 4.30
CA ASP A 651 60.42 16.55 4.51
C ASP A 651 61.55 16.97 3.54
N GLU A 652 61.24 17.26 2.28
CA GLU A 652 62.19 17.80 1.30
C GLU A 652 62.72 19.20 1.72
N GLU A 653 61.85 20.09 2.19
CA GLU A 653 62.25 21.37 2.79
C GLU A 653 63.23 21.17 3.96
N LEU A 654 62.91 20.26 4.89
CA LEU A 654 63.71 19.94 6.07
C LEU A 654 65.07 19.33 5.72
N ILE A 655 65.13 18.44 4.72
CA ILE A 655 66.39 17.89 4.19
C ILE A 655 67.26 19.03 3.64
N SER A 656 66.70 19.92 2.81
CA SER A 656 67.44 21.07 2.27
C SER A 656 67.93 22.04 3.35
N LEU A 657 67.17 22.21 4.43
CA LEU A 657 67.57 23.02 5.58
C LEU A 657 68.66 22.34 6.41
N GLY A 658 68.62 21.01 6.53
CA GLY A 658 69.67 20.19 7.10
C GLY A 658 70.99 20.32 6.33
N GLU A 659 70.93 20.36 4.99
CA GLU A 659 72.10 20.59 4.13
C GLU A 659 72.68 22.00 4.30
N LYS A 660 71.83 23.03 4.28
CA LYS A 660 72.24 24.42 4.55
C LYS A 660 72.90 24.57 5.93
N LYS A 661 72.39 23.88 6.95
CA LYS A 661 73.02 23.81 8.29
C LYS A 661 74.37 23.07 8.26
N ARG A 662 74.47 21.93 7.57
CA ARG A 662 75.75 21.19 7.39
C ARG A 662 76.80 22.02 6.65
N GLU A 663 76.39 22.80 5.65
CA GLU A 663 77.24 23.74 4.91
C GLU A 663 77.74 24.87 5.82
N ALA A 664 76.84 25.55 6.54
CA ALA A 664 77.21 26.61 7.48
C ALA A 664 78.18 26.12 8.57
N ILE A 665 77.99 24.90 9.09
CA ILE A 665 78.92 24.28 10.04
C ILE A 665 80.30 24.04 9.39
N ARG A 666 80.36 23.50 8.16
CA ARG A 666 81.64 23.31 7.44
C ARG A 666 82.37 24.64 7.20
N GLN A 667 81.65 25.71 6.87
CA GLN A 667 82.21 27.05 6.69
C GLN A 667 82.74 27.65 8.01
N LEU A 668 82.02 27.44 9.12
CA LEU A 668 82.48 27.83 10.46
C LEU A 668 83.73 27.04 10.89
N CYS A 669 83.78 25.73 10.66
CA CYS A 669 84.98 24.92 10.91
C CYS A 669 86.18 25.44 10.12
N PHE A 670 86.03 25.68 8.81
CA PHE A 670 87.10 26.25 7.98
C PHE A 670 87.59 27.62 8.50
N MET A 671 86.68 28.48 8.96
CA MET A 671 87.05 29.78 9.56
C MET A 671 87.80 29.61 10.89
N VAL A 672 87.38 28.66 11.73
CA VAL A 672 88.05 28.34 13.01
C VAL A 672 89.45 27.77 12.75
N ASP A 673 89.61 26.84 11.81
CA ASP A 673 90.92 26.27 11.48
C ASP A 673 91.84 27.31 10.81
N PHE A 674 91.34 28.14 9.89
CA PHE A 674 92.10 29.29 9.35
C PHE A 674 92.58 30.25 10.45
N HIS A 675 91.72 30.56 11.43
CA HIS A 675 92.12 31.38 12.58
C HIS A 675 93.09 30.65 13.51
N ARG A 676 92.94 29.34 13.72
CA ARG A 676 93.84 28.50 14.52
C ARG A 676 95.22 28.42 13.89
N ASP A 677 95.31 28.23 12.58
CA ASP A 677 96.56 28.19 11.83
C ASP A 677 97.23 29.56 11.83
N ARG A 678 96.48 30.65 11.60
CA ARG A 678 97.03 32.01 11.71
C ARG A 678 97.52 32.32 13.12
N CYS A 679 96.79 31.91 14.16
CA CYS A 679 97.21 32.05 15.55
C CYS A 679 98.42 31.16 15.89
N SER A 680 98.55 29.99 15.26
CA SER A 680 99.71 29.10 15.42
C SER A 680 100.93 29.64 14.70
N TYR A 681 100.78 30.22 13.50
CA TYR A 681 101.83 30.93 12.78
C TYR A 681 102.31 32.18 13.54
N LEU A 682 101.38 33.01 14.04
CA LEU A 682 101.72 34.18 14.87
C LEU A 682 102.36 33.76 16.20
N ARG A 683 101.91 32.65 16.82
CA ARG A 683 102.55 32.07 18.00
C ARG A 683 103.97 31.60 17.65
N ASN A 684 104.18 30.94 16.52
CA ASN A 684 105.50 30.49 16.09
C ASN A 684 106.42 31.69 15.81
N LEU A 685 105.94 32.79 15.21
CA LEU A 685 106.71 34.04 15.06
C LEU A 685 107.10 34.72 16.40
N VAL A 686 106.44 34.36 17.51
CA VAL A 686 106.72 34.88 18.87
C VAL A 686 107.53 33.89 19.71
N ILE A 687 107.40 32.59 19.46
CA ILE A 687 108.09 31.50 20.18
C ILE A 687 109.37 31.05 19.46
N GLU A 688 109.48 31.21 18.14
CA GLU A 688 110.78 31.20 17.47
C GLU A 688 111.65 32.25 18.16
N PRO A 689 112.80 31.85 18.76
CA PRO A 689 113.69 32.84 19.31
C PRO A 689 114.14 33.71 18.14
N ARG A 690 113.99 35.04 18.28
CA ARG A 690 114.72 35.98 17.43
C ARG A 690 116.18 35.52 17.43
N LYS A 691 116.66 35.04 16.27
CA LYS A 691 118.10 34.91 16.00
C LYS A 691 118.66 36.32 15.84
N ALA A 692 118.70 37.03 16.96
CA ALA A 692 119.45 38.25 17.11
C ALA A 692 120.91 37.92 16.81
N ASN A 693 121.46 38.57 15.78
CA ASN A 693 122.88 38.50 15.47
C ASN A 693 123.68 39.18 16.58
N ASN A 694 123.98 38.45 17.66
CA ASN A 694 125.01 38.85 18.61
C ASN A 694 126.31 38.10 18.29
N ARG A 695 127.22 38.80 17.61
CA ARG A 695 128.66 38.61 17.82
C ARG A 695 129.05 39.41 19.07
N THR A 696 128.73 38.87 20.24
CA THR A 696 129.32 39.08 21.59
C THR A 696 128.42 38.38 22.58
#